data_AF-A0A094CNQ7-F1
#
_entry.id   AF-A0A094CNQ7-F1
#
_cell.length_a   1.000
_cell.length_b   1.000
_cell.length_c   1.000
_cell.angle_alpha   90.00
_cell.angle_beta   90.00
_cell.angle_gamma   90.00
#
_symmetry.space_group_name_H-M   'P 1'
#
loop_
_entity.id
_entity.type
_entity.pdbx_description
1 polymer ?
#
loop_
_entity_poly.entity_id
_entity_poly.type
_entity_poly.pdbx_seq_one_letter_code
_entity_poly.pdbx_strand_id
1 'polypeptide(L)'
;MSKSATSAANQPEPFIVLPTSTHTHTLILLHGRGSNGEKFGTELLETGISSKGLTFASAFPGTKFIFPNARKRRSSAFRRAVINQWFDIASVEDPSHCRETQVQGLAESAEHVRSIIARELETIPRENIVLGGLSQGCATSLAILLSLEFPLGGYFGMSGRLPFREDIVDVIAPVAEGDDPFADDEADEEALEPPLMAVALMRDILSVDAVTPSKERMSLGTPVLLCHGEDDEKVKCKLGKEAAQCLSSLGMQTERESRLLDLVSPLNIDRRSLGHIILNMDVDQRTHNNGDSDSIASFDSLDFPELVKPNERIIKLNQEVIDGLQAALRLNPEMNLLAIFPKDYTDRRRGKSHTSTTGGTDYKKLPPPPPVRPPAPLGQRDFCSDVISLSETATVIHPLSDEVSAFLASFLEPGQSSQTLLDQDNLMKTIKRMLAQPEKLWEDPIRGVVLKCNDDLAVKVVRGYNDPTEYTSMQCLAEHAPDIPAPKPHGFVKLGTIHVIFMTFIPSTTLEKVWADLTDINKTSIQHELNEIFLKLRKLRKSSEQRLGGLNGEGVKNDFMFGHRSSEVMTTAAEFEDFQFSACPRASKSWVTYLRGFLPIPSENCVFTHGDVWMANIMVKLDSDSNDYIVSGIIDWENSGFYPESQESIRLLSGLTRYTETDWHAYVPPCISPKSYPVHWLVHRLWGHTVDST
;
A
#
# COMPACT_ATOMS: atom_id res chain seq x y z
N MET A 1 1.98 9.35 -24.40
CA MET A 1 1.57 7.94 -24.14
C MET A 1 2.64 7.28 -23.26
N SER A 2 2.28 6.21 -22.54
CA SER A 2 3.15 5.45 -21.61
C SER A 2 3.61 6.18 -20.33
N LYS A 3 2.70 6.23 -19.34
CA LYS A 3 2.97 6.32 -17.89
C LYS A 3 1.85 5.54 -17.19
N SER A 4 2.11 4.33 -16.66
CA SER A 4 1.07 3.54 -15.94
C SER A 4 1.55 2.31 -15.13
N ALA A 5 2.84 1.95 -15.13
CA ALA A 5 3.25 0.55 -14.90
C ALA A 5 4.04 0.25 -13.60
N THR A 6 4.32 1.23 -12.74
CA THR A 6 5.42 1.13 -11.76
C THR A 6 5.06 0.76 -10.32
N SER A 7 3.79 0.70 -9.90
CA SER A 7 3.43 0.58 -8.47
C SER A 7 2.98 -0.79 -7.95
N ALA A 8 2.78 -1.78 -8.83
CA ALA A 8 2.23 -3.09 -8.43
C ALA A 8 3.12 -3.94 -7.48
N ALA A 9 4.41 -3.62 -7.35
CA ALA A 9 5.40 -4.50 -6.71
C ALA A 9 5.32 -4.61 -5.17
N ASN A 10 4.68 -3.66 -4.48
CA ASN A 10 4.72 -3.51 -3.01
C ASN A 10 3.37 -3.79 -2.33
N GLN A 11 2.57 -4.71 -2.88
CA GLN A 11 1.17 -4.88 -2.48
C GLN A 11 0.90 -6.35 -2.10
N PRO A 12 0.34 -6.62 -0.91
CA PRO A 12 0.17 -7.99 -0.42
C PRO A 12 -0.81 -8.75 -1.31
N GLU A 13 -0.44 -9.96 -1.73
CA GLU A 13 -1.16 -10.65 -2.80
C GLU A 13 -2.65 -10.86 -2.49
N PRO A 14 -3.55 -10.66 -3.47
CA PRO A 14 -4.94 -11.05 -3.33
C PRO A 14 -5.06 -12.58 -3.18
N PHE A 15 -6.01 -13.04 -2.38
CA PHE A 15 -6.49 -14.41 -2.48
C PHE A 15 -7.40 -14.49 -3.72
N ILE A 16 -7.00 -15.31 -4.70
CA ILE A 16 -7.71 -15.47 -5.97
C ILE A 16 -8.30 -16.89 -6.05
N VAL A 17 -9.58 -16.98 -6.41
CA VAL A 17 -10.22 -18.23 -6.82
C VAL A 17 -10.60 -18.11 -8.29
N LEU A 18 -10.02 -18.99 -9.10
CA LEU A 18 -10.23 -19.04 -10.54
C LEU A 18 -11.61 -19.63 -10.89
N PRO A 19 -12.21 -19.23 -12.02
CA PRO A 19 -13.48 -19.82 -12.47
C PRO A 19 -13.30 -21.31 -12.81
N THR A 20 -14.38 -22.07 -12.64
CA THR A 20 -14.43 -23.51 -12.97
C THR A 20 -14.89 -23.78 -14.41
N SER A 21 -15.29 -22.74 -15.13
CA SER A 21 -15.55 -22.73 -16.57
C SER A 21 -14.91 -21.50 -17.23
N THR A 22 -15.29 -21.15 -18.47
CA THR A 22 -14.77 -19.98 -19.18
C THR A 22 -14.94 -18.71 -18.33
N HIS A 23 -13.85 -17.97 -18.15
CA HIS A 23 -13.86 -16.68 -17.46
C HIS A 23 -14.79 -15.71 -18.20
N THR A 24 -15.79 -15.20 -17.50
CA THR A 24 -16.79 -14.25 -18.03
C THR A 24 -16.92 -13.01 -17.15
N HIS A 25 -16.79 -13.15 -15.84
CA HIS A 25 -16.97 -12.09 -14.85
C HIS A 25 -15.86 -12.11 -13.79
N THR A 26 -15.60 -10.98 -13.14
CA THR A 26 -14.71 -10.91 -11.96
C THR A 26 -15.38 -10.15 -10.81
N LEU A 27 -15.40 -10.75 -9.63
CA LEU A 27 -15.83 -10.12 -8.37
C LEU A 27 -14.61 -9.75 -7.53
N ILE A 28 -14.44 -8.47 -7.21
CA ILE A 28 -13.34 -7.92 -6.40
C ILE A 28 -13.89 -7.46 -5.06
N LEU A 29 -13.60 -8.19 -3.97
CA LEU A 29 -14.27 -8.02 -2.67
C LEU A 29 -13.28 -7.75 -1.52
N LEU A 30 -13.31 -6.54 -0.96
CA LEU A 30 -12.40 -6.07 0.09
C LEU A 30 -12.88 -6.48 1.50
N HIS A 31 -11.98 -7.06 2.30
CA HIS A 31 -12.27 -7.53 3.65
C HIS A 31 -12.41 -6.42 4.71
N GLY A 32 -13.00 -6.75 5.87
CA GLY A 32 -13.06 -5.84 7.03
C GLY A 32 -11.70 -5.64 7.74
N ARG A 33 -11.56 -4.56 8.51
CA ARG A 33 -10.36 -4.25 9.31
C ARG A 33 -9.99 -5.42 10.25
N GLY A 34 -8.71 -5.77 10.30
CA GLY A 34 -8.19 -6.89 11.10
C GLY A 34 -8.40 -8.29 10.51
N SER A 35 -9.07 -8.42 9.35
CA SER A 35 -9.15 -9.69 8.61
C SER A 35 -8.06 -9.78 7.53
N ASN A 36 -8.08 -10.80 6.68
CA ASN A 36 -7.26 -10.86 5.46
C ASN A 36 -8.13 -11.39 4.30
N GLY A 37 -7.66 -11.23 3.06
CA GLY A 37 -8.40 -11.63 1.84
C GLY A 37 -8.65 -13.13 1.77
N GLU A 38 -7.71 -13.94 2.24
CA GLU A 38 -7.83 -15.39 2.38
C GLU A 38 -8.95 -15.78 3.36
N LYS A 39 -8.91 -15.31 4.61
CA LYS A 39 -9.94 -15.63 5.61
C LYS A 39 -11.30 -15.14 5.15
N PHE A 40 -11.42 -13.88 4.72
CA PHE A 40 -12.69 -13.33 4.25
C PHE A 40 -13.21 -14.04 3.00
N GLY A 41 -12.33 -14.39 2.05
CA GLY A 41 -12.69 -15.10 0.83
C GLY A 41 -13.13 -16.53 1.12
N THR A 42 -12.33 -17.32 1.83
CA THR A 42 -12.70 -18.69 2.25
C THR A 42 -13.98 -18.69 3.10
N GLU A 43 -14.07 -17.81 4.10
CA GLU A 43 -15.28 -17.58 4.91
C GLU A 43 -16.49 -17.30 4.03
N LEU A 44 -16.38 -16.43 3.02
CA LEU A 44 -17.48 -16.09 2.13
C LEU A 44 -17.83 -17.17 1.09
N LEU A 45 -16.84 -17.91 0.59
CA LEU A 45 -17.05 -18.97 -0.42
C LEU A 45 -17.59 -20.26 0.22
N GLU A 46 -17.13 -20.63 1.43
CA GLU A 46 -17.59 -21.80 2.18
C GLU A 46 -18.95 -21.58 2.83
N THR A 47 -19.18 -20.42 3.45
CA THR A 47 -20.45 -20.08 4.10
C THR A 47 -21.46 -19.51 3.12
N GLY A 48 -20.99 -19.11 1.94
CA GLY A 48 -21.77 -18.75 0.77
C GLY A 48 -22.41 -19.97 0.13
N ILE A 49 -23.21 -20.70 0.91
CA ILE A 49 -24.11 -21.70 0.40
C ILE A 49 -25.35 -20.94 -0.05
N SER A 50 -25.52 -20.86 -1.37
CA SER A 50 -26.77 -20.41 -1.98
C SER A 50 -27.95 -21.21 -1.44
N SER A 51 -29.16 -20.70 -1.58
CA SER A 51 -30.35 -21.55 -1.39
C SER A 51 -30.14 -22.87 -2.14
N LYS A 52 -29.65 -22.80 -3.40
CA LYS A 52 -29.27 -23.92 -4.31
C LYS A 52 -28.22 -24.92 -3.82
N GLY A 53 -27.67 -24.80 -2.61
CA GLY A 53 -26.69 -25.76 -2.07
C GLY A 53 -25.28 -25.64 -2.65
N LEU A 54 -25.18 -25.12 -3.88
CA LEU A 54 -23.95 -24.65 -4.50
C LEU A 54 -23.28 -23.61 -3.61
N THR A 55 -21.97 -23.78 -3.39
CA THR A 55 -21.10 -22.72 -2.85
C THR A 55 -21.05 -21.52 -3.80
N PHE A 56 -20.58 -20.36 -3.31
CA PHE A 56 -20.56 -19.12 -4.09
C PHE A 56 -19.84 -19.29 -5.45
N ALA A 57 -18.69 -19.98 -5.45
CA ALA A 57 -17.95 -20.31 -6.66
C ALA A 57 -18.68 -21.30 -7.59
N SER A 58 -19.44 -22.25 -7.03
CA SER A 58 -20.21 -23.23 -7.81
C SER A 58 -21.50 -22.64 -8.40
N ALA A 59 -22.08 -21.62 -7.75
CA ALA A 59 -23.24 -20.87 -8.26
C ALA A 59 -22.87 -19.99 -9.47
N PHE A 60 -21.62 -19.50 -9.53
CA PHE A 60 -21.11 -18.65 -10.61
C PHE A 60 -19.85 -19.27 -11.25
N PRO A 61 -19.95 -20.39 -11.98
CA PRO A 61 -18.78 -21.14 -12.46
C PRO A 61 -17.88 -20.37 -13.43
N GLY A 62 -18.41 -19.35 -14.13
CA GLY A 62 -17.65 -18.47 -15.00
C GLY A 62 -17.04 -17.24 -14.32
N THR A 63 -17.19 -17.11 -12.99
CA THR A 63 -16.70 -15.96 -12.21
C THR A 63 -15.36 -16.24 -11.56
N LYS A 64 -14.43 -15.31 -11.75
CA LYS A 64 -13.18 -15.22 -10.99
C LYS A 64 -13.45 -14.39 -9.73
N PHE A 65 -13.00 -14.86 -8.57
CA PHE A 65 -13.14 -14.14 -7.31
C PHE A 65 -11.77 -13.66 -6.87
N ILE A 66 -11.67 -12.37 -6.53
CA ILE A 66 -10.45 -11.73 -6.06
C ILE A 66 -10.75 -11.06 -4.72
N PHE A 67 -10.01 -11.45 -3.70
CA PHE A 67 -10.10 -10.90 -2.35
C PHE A 67 -8.77 -10.21 -2.03
N PRO A 68 -8.62 -8.90 -2.32
CA PRO A 68 -7.37 -8.18 -2.11
C PRO A 68 -7.02 -8.14 -0.62
N ASN A 69 -5.73 -8.06 -0.30
CA ASN A 69 -5.25 -7.93 1.07
C ASN A 69 -4.96 -6.47 1.43
N ALA A 70 -5.34 -6.06 2.63
CA ALA A 70 -4.86 -4.80 3.19
C ALA A 70 -3.42 -4.97 3.73
N ARG A 71 -2.55 -3.96 3.55
CA ARG A 71 -1.21 -3.93 4.17
C ARG A 71 -1.33 -4.05 5.70
N LYS A 72 -0.35 -4.74 6.31
CA LYS A 72 -0.13 -4.73 7.76
C LYS A 72 0.34 -3.34 8.17
N ARG A 73 -0.45 -2.62 8.95
CA ARG A 73 -0.12 -1.27 9.46
C ARG A 73 -0.37 -1.24 10.98
N ARG A 74 0.29 -0.33 11.71
CA ARG A 74 -0.03 -0.10 13.13
C ARG A 74 -1.34 0.67 13.20
N SER A 75 -2.26 0.29 14.08
CA SER A 75 -3.52 1.02 14.26
C SER A 75 -3.53 1.92 15.48
N SER A 76 -3.85 3.20 15.27
CA SER A 76 -3.93 4.21 16.33
C SER A 76 -5.05 3.89 17.31
N ALA A 77 -6.27 3.61 16.81
CA ALA A 77 -7.41 3.20 17.64
C ALA A 77 -7.14 1.93 18.48
N PHE A 78 -6.27 1.02 18.02
CA PHE A 78 -5.94 -0.24 18.72
C PHE A 78 -4.54 -0.23 19.36
N ARG A 79 -4.18 0.86 20.06
CA ARG A 79 -2.94 0.99 20.86
C ARG A 79 -1.65 0.63 20.09
N ARG A 80 -1.58 0.96 18.80
CA ARG A 80 -0.46 0.67 17.86
C ARG A 80 -0.24 -0.83 17.56
N ALA A 81 -1.22 -1.69 17.81
CA ALA A 81 -1.22 -3.08 17.37
C ALA A 81 -1.07 -3.17 15.84
N VAL A 82 -0.30 -4.15 15.36
CA VAL A 82 -0.08 -4.37 13.92
C VAL A 82 -1.21 -5.24 13.37
N ILE A 83 -2.05 -4.66 12.52
CA ILE A 83 -3.21 -5.32 11.92
C ILE A 83 -3.28 -5.03 10.42
N ASN A 84 -3.93 -5.92 9.66
CA ASN A 84 -4.29 -5.62 8.28
C ASN A 84 -5.42 -4.57 8.29
N GLN A 85 -5.16 -3.39 7.76
CA GLN A 85 -6.17 -2.33 7.66
C GLN A 85 -5.93 -1.49 6.42
N TRP A 86 -7.00 -1.18 5.67
CA TRP A 86 -6.91 -0.42 4.43
C TRP A 86 -6.40 0.99 4.69
N PHE A 87 -6.85 1.59 5.79
CA PHE A 87 -6.40 2.87 6.28
C PHE A 87 -6.40 2.86 7.81
N ASP A 88 -5.66 3.77 8.46
CA ASP A 88 -5.73 3.89 9.92
C ASP A 88 -6.89 4.80 10.35
N ILE A 89 -7.29 4.70 11.61
CA ILE A 89 -8.28 5.58 12.24
C ILE A 89 -7.85 5.88 13.68
N ALA A 90 -8.12 7.10 14.15
CA ALA A 90 -7.82 7.49 15.53
C ALA A 90 -8.82 6.93 16.55
N SER A 91 -10.11 6.82 16.18
CA SER A 91 -11.19 6.25 17.01
C SER A 91 -12.12 5.36 16.17
N VAL A 92 -12.69 4.32 16.80
CA VAL A 92 -13.74 3.48 16.18
C VAL A 92 -15.13 4.09 16.40
N GLU A 93 -15.30 4.80 17.50
CA GLU A 93 -16.52 5.41 18.02
C GLU A 93 -16.89 6.67 17.21
N ASP A 94 -15.86 7.44 16.84
CA ASP A 94 -15.88 8.54 15.89
C ASP A 94 -14.80 8.36 14.79
N PRO A 95 -15.13 7.70 13.67
CA PRO A 95 -14.24 7.60 12.51
C PRO A 95 -14.15 8.87 11.65
N SER A 96 -14.67 10.02 12.09
CA SER A 96 -14.34 11.34 11.50
C SER A 96 -13.26 12.07 12.33
N HIS A 97 -12.97 11.63 13.56
CA HIS A 97 -11.87 12.16 14.37
C HIS A 97 -10.50 11.90 13.71
N CYS A 98 -9.69 12.96 13.55
CA CYS A 98 -8.39 12.93 12.86
C CYS A 98 -8.44 12.25 11.49
N ARG A 99 -9.47 12.56 10.69
CA ARG A 99 -9.76 12.00 9.36
C ARG A 99 -8.57 11.98 8.38
N GLU A 100 -7.64 12.92 8.51
CA GLU A 100 -6.39 12.96 7.73
C GLU A 100 -5.65 11.61 7.76
N THR A 101 -5.60 10.93 8.93
CA THR A 101 -4.95 9.62 9.12
C THR A 101 -5.50 8.49 8.24
N GLN A 102 -6.63 8.71 7.56
CA GLN A 102 -7.21 7.77 6.61
C GLN A 102 -6.57 7.88 5.23
N VAL A 103 -6.11 9.08 4.82
CA VAL A 103 -5.76 9.46 3.45
C VAL A 103 -4.65 8.58 2.88
N GLN A 104 -3.44 8.59 3.47
CA GLN A 104 -2.29 7.82 2.96
C GLN A 104 -2.66 6.34 2.74
N GLY A 105 -3.27 5.71 3.74
CA GLY A 105 -3.66 4.30 3.65
C GLY A 105 -4.73 4.06 2.58
N LEU A 106 -5.71 4.96 2.45
CA LEU A 106 -6.79 4.88 1.48
C LEU A 106 -6.25 5.05 0.05
N ALA A 107 -5.34 6.00 -0.20
CA ALA A 107 -4.66 6.20 -1.49
C ALA A 107 -3.82 4.97 -1.88
N GLU A 108 -2.95 4.47 -0.99
CA GLU A 108 -2.17 3.24 -1.20
C GLU A 108 -3.08 2.02 -1.48
N SER A 109 -4.25 1.96 -0.86
CA SER A 109 -5.23 0.88 -1.06
C SER A 109 -6.02 1.04 -2.36
N ALA A 110 -6.31 2.28 -2.76
CA ALA A 110 -7.01 2.59 -3.99
C ALA A 110 -6.13 2.31 -5.21
N GLU A 111 -4.85 2.68 -5.16
CA GLU A 111 -3.86 2.27 -6.14
C GLU A 111 -3.80 0.74 -6.27
N HIS A 112 -3.73 0.01 -5.15
CA HIS A 112 -3.70 -1.45 -5.18
C HIS A 112 -4.90 -2.06 -5.90
N VAL A 113 -6.11 -1.65 -5.53
CA VAL A 113 -7.32 -2.23 -6.13
C VAL A 113 -7.55 -1.74 -7.56
N ARG A 114 -7.13 -0.51 -7.92
CA ARG A 114 -7.13 -0.05 -9.32
C ARG A 114 -6.14 -0.84 -10.18
N SER A 115 -4.98 -1.26 -9.65
CA SER A 115 -4.05 -2.16 -10.36
C SER A 115 -4.58 -3.58 -10.54
N ILE A 116 -5.53 -4.02 -9.70
CA ILE A 116 -6.29 -5.24 -9.90
C ILE A 116 -7.34 -5.02 -11.00
N ILE A 117 -8.18 -3.99 -10.89
CA ILE A 117 -9.22 -3.66 -11.88
C ILE A 117 -8.61 -3.52 -13.28
N ALA A 118 -7.48 -2.83 -13.43
CA ALA A 118 -6.77 -2.67 -14.70
C ALA A 118 -6.41 -4.01 -15.37
N ARG A 119 -5.86 -4.97 -14.61
CA ARG A 119 -5.52 -6.32 -15.11
C ARG A 119 -6.75 -7.17 -15.44
N GLU A 120 -7.87 -6.96 -14.76
CA GLU A 120 -9.12 -7.65 -15.12
C GLU A 120 -9.71 -7.10 -16.43
N LEU A 121 -9.59 -5.79 -16.68
CA LEU A 121 -10.01 -5.14 -17.94
C LEU A 121 -9.21 -5.59 -19.17
N GLU A 122 -8.00 -6.14 -18.99
CA GLU A 122 -7.24 -6.80 -20.05
C GLU A 122 -7.85 -8.17 -20.43
N THR A 123 -8.73 -8.74 -19.59
CA THR A 123 -9.28 -10.10 -19.74
C THR A 123 -10.78 -10.15 -20.02
N ILE A 124 -11.58 -9.24 -19.46
CA ILE A 124 -13.04 -9.19 -19.59
C ILE A 124 -13.57 -7.75 -19.70
N PRO A 125 -14.76 -7.53 -20.30
CA PRO A 125 -15.39 -6.21 -20.34
C PRO A 125 -15.69 -5.64 -18.95
N ARG A 126 -15.67 -4.30 -18.84
CA ARG A 126 -15.90 -3.55 -17.58
C ARG A 126 -17.28 -3.79 -16.98
N GLU A 127 -18.28 -4.01 -17.83
CA GLU A 127 -19.65 -4.39 -17.50
C GLU A 127 -19.76 -5.79 -16.85
N ASN A 128 -18.70 -6.59 -16.88
CA ASN A 128 -18.64 -7.90 -16.22
C ASN A 128 -17.76 -7.89 -14.94
N ILE A 129 -17.22 -6.73 -14.55
CA ILE A 129 -16.46 -6.55 -13.30
C ILE A 129 -17.39 -5.99 -12.23
N VAL A 130 -17.35 -6.57 -11.03
CA VAL A 130 -18.10 -6.11 -9.85
C VAL A 130 -17.12 -5.80 -8.72
N LEU A 131 -17.24 -4.61 -8.12
CA LEU A 131 -16.41 -4.16 -7.00
C LEU A 131 -17.22 -4.15 -5.70
N GLY A 132 -16.61 -4.47 -4.56
CA GLY A 132 -17.33 -4.42 -3.29
C GLY A 132 -16.48 -4.64 -2.05
N GLY A 133 -17.12 -4.72 -0.89
CA GLY A 133 -16.42 -5.01 0.36
C GLY A 133 -17.25 -4.97 1.64
N LEU A 134 -16.60 -5.29 2.76
CA LEU A 134 -17.18 -5.35 4.11
C LEU A 134 -16.55 -4.32 5.05
N SER A 135 -17.37 -3.52 5.73
CA SER A 135 -16.95 -2.54 6.74
C SER A 135 -15.88 -1.57 6.22
N GLN A 136 -14.65 -1.59 6.74
CA GLN A 136 -13.55 -0.78 6.20
C GLN A 136 -13.23 -1.11 4.73
N GLY A 137 -13.42 -2.35 4.31
CA GLY A 137 -13.33 -2.75 2.90
C GLY A 137 -14.41 -2.06 2.05
N CYS A 138 -15.66 -2.00 2.53
CA CYS A 138 -16.74 -1.26 1.87
C CYS A 138 -16.42 0.26 1.77
N ALA A 139 -15.88 0.85 2.83
CA ALA A 139 -15.49 2.26 2.82
C ALA A 139 -14.37 2.53 1.78
N THR A 140 -13.41 1.61 1.69
CA THR A 140 -12.30 1.67 0.72
C THR A 140 -12.81 1.51 -0.71
N SER A 141 -13.66 0.51 -0.97
CA SER A 141 -14.20 0.25 -2.31
C SER A 141 -15.21 1.31 -2.78
N LEU A 142 -15.91 2.02 -1.89
CA LEU A 142 -16.70 3.20 -2.24
C LEU A 142 -15.83 4.37 -2.74
N ALA A 143 -14.74 4.68 -2.04
CA ALA A 143 -13.81 5.73 -2.47
C ALA A 143 -13.15 5.37 -3.82
N ILE A 144 -12.75 4.11 -3.99
CA ILE A 144 -12.25 3.60 -5.28
C ILE A 144 -13.31 3.78 -6.37
N LEU A 145 -14.55 3.36 -6.14
CA LEU A 145 -15.62 3.45 -7.12
C LEU A 145 -15.80 4.89 -7.61
N LEU A 146 -15.91 5.85 -6.69
CA LEU A 146 -16.05 7.26 -7.04
C LEU A 146 -14.84 7.80 -7.83
N SER A 147 -13.65 7.21 -7.72
CA SER A 147 -12.46 7.62 -8.48
C SER A 147 -12.41 7.17 -9.95
N LEU A 148 -13.24 6.20 -10.38
CA LEU A 148 -13.10 5.55 -11.71
C LEU A 148 -13.69 6.37 -12.89
N GLU A 149 -12.95 6.39 -14.00
CA GLU A 149 -13.31 7.00 -15.30
C GLU A 149 -14.23 6.10 -16.17
N PHE A 150 -14.97 5.20 -15.53
CA PHE A 150 -15.91 4.30 -16.19
C PHE A 150 -16.84 3.64 -15.17
N PRO A 151 -18.10 3.36 -15.53
CA PRO A 151 -18.95 2.50 -14.72
C PRO A 151 -18.57 1.03 -14.90
N LEU A 152 -18.71 0.29 -13.79
CA LEU A 152 -18.54 -1.15 -13.68
C LEU A 152 -19.88 -1.88 -13.88
N GLY A 153 -19.85 -3.21 -13.98
CA GLY A 153 -21.06 -4.05 -13.99
C GLY A 153 -21.92 -3.93 -12.73
N GLY A 154 -21.30 -3.63 -11.58
CA GLY A 154 -22.01 -3.27 -10.36
C GLY A 154 -21.11 -3.02 -9.16
N TYR A 155 -21.72 -2.55 -8.08
CA TYR A 155 -21.09 -2.36 -6.79
C TYR A 155 -21.88 -3.02 -5.65
N PHE A 156 -21.19 -3.68 -4.70
CA PHE A 156 -21.81 -4.29 -3.52
C PHE A 156 -21.10 -3.95 -2.21
N GLY A 157 -21.79 -3.27 -1.28
CA GLY A 157 -21.23 -2.84 0.00
C GLY A 157 -21.97 -3.41 1.22
N MET A 158 -21.22 -3.85 2.24
CA MET A 158 -21.76 -4.37 3.50
C MET A 158 -21.27 -3.58 4.73
N SER A 159 -22.18 -3.17 5.63
CA SER A 159 -21.90 -2.53 6.93
C SER A 159 -20.84 -1.41 6.87
N GLY A 160 -20.89 -0.57 5.83
CA GLY A 160 -19.90 0.45 5.52
C GLY A 160 -20.29 1.89 5.87
N ARG A 161 -19.35 2.82 5.65
CA ARG A 161 -19.60 4.27 5.54
C ARG A 161 -18.89 4.78 4.29
N LEU A 162 -19.35 5.90 3.74
CA LEU A 162 -18.60 6.65 2.73
C LEU A 162 -17.50 7.48 3.45
N PRO A 163 -16.20 7.35 3.09
CA PRO A 163 -15.15 8.27 3.53
C PRO A 163 -15.43 9.69 3.04
N PHE A 164 -14.98 10.71 3.77
CA PHE A 164 -15.03 12.13 3.37
C PHE A 164 -16.42 12.59 2.86
N ARG A 165 -17.49 12.01 3.41
CA ARG A 165 -18.89 12.29 3.04
C ARG A 165 -19.32 13.71 3.41
N GLU A 166 -18.72 14.28 4.46
CA GLU A 166 -18.90 15.68 4.83
C GLU A 166 -18.30 16.57 3.73
N ASP A 167 -17.05 16.34 3.36
CA ASP A 167 -16.32 17.07 2.31
C ASP A 167 -17.00 16.97 0.94
N ILE A 168 -17.52 15.79 0.56
CA ILE A 168 -18.34 15.62 -0.65
C ILE A 168 -19.59 16.50 -0.58
N VAL A 169 -20.29 16.53 0.57
CA VAL A 169 -21.53 17.31 0.73
C VAL A 169 -21.25 18.81 0.71
N ASP A 170 -20.14 19.26 1.28
CA ASP A 170 -19.74 20.67 1.30
C ASP A 170 -19.29 21.13 -0.11
N VAL A 171 -18.55 20.30 -0.85
CA VAL A 171 -18.09 20.59 -2.22
C VAL A 171 -19.24 20.57 -3.25
N ILE A 172 -20.33 19.83 -3.02
CA ILE A 172 -21.52 19.86 -3.87
C ILE A 172 -22.59 20.87 -3.40
N ALA A 173 -22.33 21.63 -2.34
CA ALA A 173 -23.25 22.66 -1.87
C ALA A 173 -23.27 23.85 -2.84
N PRO A 174 -24.45 24.43 -3.15
CA PRO A 174 -24.52 25.63 -3.97
C PRO A 174 -23.87 26.81 -3.21
N VAL A 175 -22.88 27.45 -3.84
CA VAL A 175 -22.29 28.70 -3.35
C VAL A 175 -23.41 29.75 -3.30
N ALA A 176 -23.61 30.37 -2.14
CA ALA A 176 -24.51 31.51 -2.04
C ALA A 176 -23.84 32.74 -2.65
N GLU A 177 -24.51 33.41 -3.58
CA GLU A 177 -24.09 34.72 -4.09
C GLU A 177 -23.98 35.71 -2.92
N GLY A 178 -22.74 36.06 -2.57
CA GLY A 178 -22.41 37.09 -1.59
C GLY A 178 -21.30 37.94 -2.18
N ASP A 179 -21.47 39.27 -2.13
CA ASP A 179 -20.60 40.22 -2.79
C ASP A 179 -19.14 40.09 -2.30
N ASP A 180 -18.26 39.50 -3.13
CA ASP A 180 -16.81 39.62 -2.96
C ASP A 180 -16.32 40.86 -3.73
N PRO A 181 -15.90 41.95 -3.05
CA PRO A 181 -15.44 43.16 -3.70
C PRO A 181 -14.02 43.05 -4.29
N PHE A 182 -13.43 41.85 -4.36
CA PHE A 182 -12.10 41.57 -4.91
C PHE A 182 -12.09 40.54 -6.06
N ALA A 183 -13.24 40.22 -6.64
CA ALA A 183 -13.31 39.47 -7.88
C ALA A 183 -12.88 40.35 -9.07
N ASP A 184 -11.66 40.16 -9.58
CA ASP A 184 -11.22 40.74 -10.86
C ASP A 184 -11.87 39.97 -12.04
N ASP A 185 -12.28 40.69 -13.09
CA ASP A 185 -13.01 40.16 -14.27
C ASP A 185 -12.11 39.33 -15.23
N GLU A 186 -11.46 38.25 -14.77
CA GLU A 186 -10.70 37.32 -15.64
C GLU A 186 -11.25 35.87 -15.63
N ALA A 187 -11.75 35.48 -16.82
CA ALA A 187 -12.12 34.13 -17.30
C ALA A 187 -13.39 33.46 -16.75
N ASP A 188 -14.35 33.20 -17.65
CA ASP A 188 -15.43 32.24 -17.50
C ASP A 188 -14.88 30.78 -17.45
N GLU A 189 -14.45 30.30 -16.29
CA GLU A 189 -14.32 28.84 -16.09
C GLU A 189 -15.72 28.22 -15.91
N GLU A 190 -16.12 27.32 -16.81
CA GLU A 190 -17.40 26.60 -16.70
C GLU A 190 -17.43 25.77 -15.41
N ALA A 191 -18.23 26.21 -14.43
CA ALA A 191 -18.33 25.57 -13.12
C ALA A 191 -18.72 24.08 -13.26
N LEU A 192 -17.83 23.20 -12.78
CA LEU A 192 -18.03 21.74 -12.81
C LEU A 192 -19.35 21.36 -12.14
N GLU A 193 -20.14 20.51 -12.80
CA GLU A 193 -21.39 20.02 -12.20
C GLU A 193 -21.12 19.24 -10.89
N PRO A 194 -22.00 19.31 -9.89
CA PRO A 194 -21.71 18.78 -8.55
C PRO A 194 -21.30 17.28 -8.51
N PRO A 195 -21.89 16.36 -9.30
CA PRO A 195 -21.41 14.98 -9.37
C PRO A 195 -19.95 14.84 -9.88
N LEU A 196 -19.49 15.77 -10.70
CA LEU A 196 -18.11 15.82 -11.20
C LEU A 196 -17.17 16.42 -10.15
N MET A 197 -17.61 17.43 -9.40
CA MET A 197 -16.86 17.99 -8.27
C MET A 197 -16.60 16.93 -7.19
N ALA A 198 -17.61 16.11 -6.85
CA ALA A 198 -17.47 15.02 -5.89
C ALA A 198 -16.46 13.94 -6.34
N VAL A 199 -16.39 13.64 -7.65
CA VAL A 199 -15.37 12.73 -8.18
C VAL A 199 -13.99 13.39 -8.21
N ALA A 200 -13.88 14.67 -8.59
CA ALA A 200 -12.61 15.40 -8.55
C ALA A 200 -12.01 15.40 -7.13
N LEU A 201 -12.83 15.67 -6.11
CA LEU A 201 -12.45 15.58 -4.70
C LEU A 201 -12.00 14.16 -4.30
N MET A 202 -12.74 13.11 -4.72
CA MET A 202 -12.32 11.72 -4.45
C MET A 202 -11.04 11.31 -5.19
N ARG A 203 -10.73 11.92 -6.34
CA ARG A 203 -9.46 11.68 -7.05
C ARG A 203 -8.29 12.38 -6.36
N ASP A 204 -8.46 13.63 -5.94
CA ASP A 204 -7.48 14.39 -5.16
C ASP A 204 -7.11 13.68 -3.85
N ILE A 205 -8.12 13.29 -3.05
CA ILE A 205 -7.96 12.56 -1.78
C ILE A 205 -7.24 11.21 -1.95
N LEU A 206 -7.29 10.61 -3.14
CA LEU A 206 -6.63 9.34 -3.47
C LEU A 206 -5.34 9.52 -4.30
N SER A 207 -4.87 10.75 -4.47
CA SER A 207 -3.69 11.12 -5.28
C SER A 207 -3.75 10.57 -6.72
N VAL A 208 -4.92 10.67 -7.35
CA VAL A 208 -5.18 10.20 -8.72
C VAL A 208 -5.15 11.37 -9.69
N ASP A 209 -4.32 11.25 -10.75
CA ASP A 209 -4.15 12.22 -11.84
C ASP A 209 -5.46 12.94 -12.25
N ALA A 210 -5.41 14.26 -12.35
CA ALA A 210 -6.53 15.05 -12.85
C ALA A 210 -6.83 14.73 -14.33
N VAL A 211 -8.09 14.44 -14.63
CA VAL A 211 -8.60 14.18 -15.98
C VAL A 211 -9.91 14.95 -16.13
N THR A 212 -10.11 15.62 -17.27
CA THR A 212 -11.31 16.43 -17.55
C THR A 212 -12.58 15.59 -17.39
N PRO A 213 -13.42 15.83 -16.36
CA PRO A 213 -14.56 14.96 -16.08
C PRO A 213 -15.66 15.15 -17.13
N SER A 214 -16.08 14.08 -17.80
CA SER A 214 -17.25 14.11 -18.69
C SER A 214 -18.26 13.05 -18.28
N LYS A 215 -19.54 13.43 -18.14
CA LYS A 215 -20.64 12.59 -17.61
C LYS A 215 -20.71 11.18 -18.21
N GLU A 216 -20.40 11.05 -19.50
CA GLU A 216 -20.43 9.79 -20.25
C GLU A 216 -19.29 8.81 -19.90
N ARG A 217 -18.30 9.27 -19.11
CA ARG A 217 -17.03 8.55 -18.79
C ARG A 217 -16.72 8.56 -17.29
N MET A 218 -17.74 8.45 -16.43
CA MET A 218 -17.57 8.41 -14.97
C MET A 218 -18.26 7.18 -14.36
N SER A 219 -17.80 6.76 -13.18
CA SER A 219 -18.35 5.61 -12.44
C SER A 219 -19.81 5.74 -12.02
N LEU A 220 -20.40 6.93 -12.11
CA LEU A 220 -21.77 7.26 -11.69
C LEU A 220 -22.86 6.34 -12.29
N GLY A 221 -22.61 5.77 -13.47
CA GLY A 221 -23.49 4.80 -14.12
C GLY A 221 -23.44 3.37 -13.55
N THR A 222 -22.64 3.10 -12.51
CA THR A 222 -22.54 1.78 -11.86
C THR A 222 -23.76 1.56 -10.95
N PRO A 223 -24.51 0.44 -11.05
CA PRO A 223 -25.57 0.13 -10.10
C PRO A 223 -24.96 -0.26 -8.74
N VAL A 224 -25.49 0.31 -7.65
CA VAL A 224 -24.95 0.21 -6.29
C VAL A 224 -25.96 -0.49 -5.36
N LEU A 225 -25.55 -1.57 -4.70
CA LEU A 225 -26.32 -2.20 -3.62
C LEU A 225 -25.59 -2.06 -2.27
N LEU A 226 -26.26 -1.47 -1.28
CA LEU A 226 -25.74 -1.28 0.09
C LEU A 226 -26.57 -2.01 1.14
N CYS A 227 -25.97 -3.00 1.80
CA CYS A 227 -26.57 -3.80 2.86
C CYS A 227 -26.05 -3.39 4.24
N HIS A 228 -26.92 -3.02 5.18
CA HIS A 228 -26.50 -2.56 6.51
C HIS A 228 -27.50 -2.87 7.62
N GLY A 229 -27.13 -3.72 8.61
CA GLY A 229 -28.00 -4.04 9.75
C GLY A 229 -28.42 -2.82 10.56
N GLU A 230 -29.66 -2.79 11.07
CA GLU A 230 -30.22 -1.67 11.83
C GLU A 230 -29.65 -1.56 13.25
N ASP A 231 -29.33 -2.69 13.86
CA ASP A 231 -28.66 -2.83 15.17
C ASP A 231 -27.14 -3.07 15.02
N ASP A 232 -26.47 -2.48 14.00
CA ASP A 232 -25.00 -2.51 13.88
C ASP A 232 -24.34 -1.50 14.83
N GLU A 233 -23.75 -2.00 15.91
CA GLU A 233 -23.09 -1.20 16.95
C GLU A 233 -21.68 -0.73 16.54
N LYS A 234 -21.03 -1.38 15.57
CA LYS A 234 -19.64 -1.11 15.16
C LYS A 234 -19.55 -0.08 14.04
N VAL A 235 -20.49 -0.13 13.10
CA VAL A 235 -20.70 0.93 12.10
C VAL A 235 -22.19 1.26 12.13
N LYS A 236 -22.57 2.33 12.84
CA LYS A 236 -23.96 2.74 13.05
C LYS A 236 -24.72 2.78 11.72
N CYS A 237 -25.86 2.09 11.61
CA CYS A 237 -26.71 2.02 10.40
C CYS A 237 -27.02 3.38 9.73
N LYS A 238 -27.04 4.46 10.52
CA LYS A 238 -27.14 5.85 10.05
C LYS A 238 -26.08 6.18 8.98
N LEU A 239 -24.84 5.74 9.17
CA LEU A 239 -23.72 6.00 8.25
C LEU A 239 -23.88 5.31 6.89
N GLY A 240 -24.47 4.12 6.85
CA GLY A 240 -24.80 3.40 5.60
C GLY A 240 -26.00 4.02 4.88
N LYS A 241 -27.02 4.46 5.64
CA LYS A 241 -28.15 5.23 5.10
C LYS A 241 -27.69 6.57 4.52
N GLU A 242 -26.76 7.24 5.19
CA GLU A 242 -26.11 8.46 4.74
C GLU A 242 -25.27 8.23 3.48
N ALA A 243 -24.44 7.18 3.45
CA ALA A 243 -23.69 6.81 2.25
C ALA A 243 -24.62 6.61 1.04
N ALA A 244 -25.72 5.87 1.20
CA ALA A 244 -26.71 5.66 0.15
C ALA A 244 -27.33 6.97 -0.35
N GLN A 245 -27.75 7.86 0.56
CA GLN A 245 -28.28 9.18 0.22
C GLN A 245 -27.29 10.02 -0.58
N CYS A 246 -25.99 9.99 -0.21
CA CYS A 246 -24.95 10.73 -0.91
C CYS A 246 -24.80 10.24 -2.36
N LEU A 247 -24.67 8.93 -2.57
CA LEU A 247 -24.56 8.34 -3.90
C LEU A 247 -25.80 8.61 -4.76
N SER A 248 -27.01 8.56 -4.18
CA SER A 248 -28.24 9.00 -4.85
C SER A 248 -28.21 10.47 -5.27
N SER A 249 -27.69 11.40 -4.44
CA SER A 249 -27.56 12.80 -4.82
C SER A 249 -26.50 13.07 -5.90
N LEU A 250 -25.52 12.17 -6.07
CA LEU A 250 -24.59 12.19 -7.21
C LEU A 250 -25.19 11.54 -8.48
N GLY A 251 -26.44 11.09 -8.43
CA GLY A 251 -27.16 10.49 -9.56
C GLY A 251 -26.98 8.97 -9.72
N MET A 252 -26.33 8.27 -8.78
CA MET A 252 -26.09 6.83 -8.88
C MET A 252 -27.34 6.02 -8.50
N GLN A 253 -27.69 5.01 -9.31
CA GLN A 253 -28.74 4.04 -8.97
C GLN A 253 -28.31 3.25 -7.72
N THR A 254 -28.86 3.62 -6.57
CA THR A 254 -28.46 3.09 -5.26
C THR A 254 -29.63 2.42 -4.56
N GLU A 255 -29.53 1.10 -4.37
CA GLU A 255 -30.47 0.28 -3.62
C GLU A 255 -29.92 -0.01 -2.21
N ARG A 256 -30.81 -0.09 -1.21
CA ARG A 256 -30.39 -0.18 0.20
C ARG A 256 -31.27 -1.13 1.02
N GLU A 257 -30.66 -2.23 1.47
CA GLU A 257 -31.29 -3.21 2.36
C GLU A 257 -30.74 -3.13 3.80
N SER A 258 -31.56 -3.54 4.76
CA SER A 258 -31.12 -3.58 6.18
C SER A 258 -31.51 -4.83 6.96
N ARG A 259 -32.70 -5.40 6.72
CA ARG A 259 -33.30 -6.41 7.61
C ARG A 259 -32.53 -7.74 7.71
N LEU A 260 -31.74 -8.08 6.70
CA LEU A 260 -31.04 -9.37 6.62
C LEU A 260 -29.84 -9.47 7.57
N LEU A 261 -29.17 -8.36 7.88
CA LEU A 261 -27.94 -8.35 8.69
C LEU A 261 -28.20 -8.30 10.21
N ASP A 262 -29.42 -7.95 10.64
CA ASP A 262 -29.79 -7.88 12.05
C ASP A 262 -29.83 -9.25 12.76
N LEU A 263 -29.92 -10.34 11.98
CA LEU A 263 -29.73 -11.71 12.48
C LEU A 263 -28.32 -11.96 13.03
N VAL A 264 -27.32 -11.20 12.54
CA VAL A 264 -25.89 -11.43 12.81
C VAL A 264 -25.34 -10.50 13.89
N SER A 265 -25.92 -9.30 14.09
CA SER A 265 -25.26 -8.25 14.90
C SER A 265 -25.07 -8.51 16.41
N PRO A 266 -25.92 -9.27 17.15
CA PRO A 266 -25.71 -9.50 18.59
C PRO A 266 -24.82 -10.72 18.89
N LEU A 267 -24.50 -11.53 17.87
CA LEU A 267 -23.74 -12.75 18.04
C LEU A 267 -22.25 -12.46 17.84
N ASN A 268 -21.52 -12.30 18.96
CA ASN A 268 -20.06 -12.34 18.96
C ASN A 268 -19.54 -13.80 18.80
N ILE A 269 -20.22 -14.60 17.96
CA ILE A 269 -20.10 -16.06 17.83
C ILE A 269 -19.98 -16.41 16.35
N ASP A 270 -18.81 -16.91 16.00
CA ASP A 270 -18.37 -17.52 14.74
C ASP A 270 -18.62 -16.75 13.42
N ARG A 271 -17.61 -16.80 12.56
CA ARG A 271 -17.55 -16.12 11.25
C ARG A 271 -18.46 -16.72 10.19
N ARG A 272 -19.25 -17.75 10.52
CA ARG A 272 -19.89 -18.66 9.55
C ARG A 272 -21.23 -18.20 8.97
N SER A 273 -21.69 -16.98 9.27
CA SER A 273 -23.05 -16.54 8.95
C SER A 273 -23.15 -15.53 7.78
N LEU A 274 -22.02 -14.99 7.29
CA LEU A 274 -22.03 -13.90 6.31
C LEU A 274 -22.43 -14.35 4.88
N GLY A 275 -21.89 -15.47 4.40
CA GLY A 275 -22.14 -15.92 3.02
C GLY A 275 -23.59 -16.34 2.76
N HIS A 276 -24.29 -16.87 3.77
CA HIS A 276 -25.72 -17.22 3.67
C HIS A 276 -26.62 -16.01 3.37
N ILE A 277 -26.17 -14.77 3.58
CA ILE A 277 -26.96 -13.57 3.22
C ILE A 277 -26.77 -13.19 1.75
N ILE A 278 -25.59 -13.45 1.16
CA ILE A 278 -25.26 -12.97 -0.20
C ILE A 278 -25.95 -13.79 -1.31
N LEU A 279 -26.40 -15.02 -1.02
CA LEU A 279 -26.76 -16.00 -2.07
C LEU A 279 -28.17 -16.59 -1.97
N ASN A 280 -29.08 -15.99 -1.21
CA ASN A 280 -30.46 -16.45 -1.13
C ASN A 280 -31.35 -15.88 -2.26
N MET A 281 -31.00 -16.26 -3.50
CA MET A 281 -31.89 -16.32 -4.66
C MET A 281 -31.76 -17.73 -5.31
N ASP A 282 -32.79 -18.60 -5.13
CA ASP A 282 -33.08 -19.93 -5.80
C ASP A 282 -31.98 -21.05 -5.79
N VAL A 283 -32.09 -22.28 -5.18
CA VAL A 283 -33.22 -23.06 -4.60
C VAL A 283 -32.95 -23.95 -3.32
N ASP A 284 -32.18 -25.07 -3.29
CA ASP A 284 -32.11 -25.99 -2.08
C ASP A 284 -30.78 -26.84 -1.78
N GLN A 285 -30.09 -26.63 -0.63
CA GLN A 285 -29.41 -27.60 0.34
C GLN A 285 -28.01 -28.30 0.09
N ARG A 286 -27.11 -28.72 1.04
CA ARG A 286 -26.91 -28.68 2.55
C ARG A 286 -25.56 -29.30 3.10
N THR A 287 -24.93 -28.71 4.16
CA THR A 287 -24.37 -29.24 5.48
C THR A 287 -23.67 -30.64 5.68
N HIS A 288 -22.84 -31.01 6.71
CA HIS A 288 -22.13 -30.41 7.90
C HIS A 288 -21.25 -31.45 8.68
N ASN A 289 -20.22 -30.96 9.45
CA ASN A 289 -19.68 -31.38 10.80
C ASN A 289 -19.34 -32.89 11.14
N ASN A 290 -18.60 -33.29 12.20
CA ASN A 290 -18.11 -32.64 13.44
C ASN A 290 -16.91 -33.39 14.13
N GLY A 291 -16.21 -32.74 15.08
CA GLY A 291 -15.39 -33.36 16.16
C GLY A 291 -13.94 -33.79 15.82
N ASP A 292 -12.97 -33.82 16.75
CA ASP A 292 -12.99 -33.34 18.16
C ASP A 292 -11.55 -33.01 18.67
N SER A 293 -11.43 -32.56 19.91
CA SER A 293 -10.25 -32.03 20.63
C SER A 293 -8.86 -32.64 20.37
N ASP A 294 -7.81 -31.79 20.40
CA ASP A 294 -6.71 -31.97 21.37
C ASP A 294 -5.96 -30.65 21.69
N SER A 295 -5.22 -30.61 22.80
CA SER A 295 -4.72 -29.35 23.42
C SER A 295 -3.19 -29.17 23.42
N ILE A 296 -2.69 -27.92 23.31
CA ILE A 296 -1.32 -27.51 23.71
C ILE A 296 -1.27 -26.00 24.03
N ALA A 297 -0.62 -25.68 25.16
CA ALA A 297 0.00 -24.41 25.59
C ALA A 297 -0.69 -23.04 25.32
N SER A 298 -1.14 -22.43 26.41
CA SER A 298 -1.58 -21.03 26.63
C SER A 298 -0.68 -19.92 26.08
N PHE A 299 -1.28 -18.77 25.75
CA PHE A 299 -0.61 -17.46 25.64
C PHE A 299 -1.27 -16.40 26.57
N ASP A 300 -1.71 -16.84 27.74
CA ASP A 300 -2.46 -16.02 28.72
C ASP A 300 -1.53 -15.20 29.62
N SER A 301 -1.23 -13.95 29.24
CA SER A 301 -0.61 -12.96 30.16
C SER A 301 -0.88 -11.49 29.79
N LEU A 302 -1.97 -11.19 29.07
CA LEU A 302 -2.42 -9.83 28.79
C LEU A 302 -3.92 -9.66 29.09
N ASP A 303 -4.23 -9.10 30.26
CA ASP A 303 -5.61 -8.82 30.68
C ASP A 303 -6.29 -7.80 29.74
N PHE A 304 -7.35 -8.24 29.08
CA PHE A 304 -8.30 -7.36 28.42
C PHE A 304 -9.43 -6.97 29.39
N PRO A 305 -9.94 -5.72 29.37
CA PRO A 305 -11.11 -5.34 30.15
C PRO A 305 -12.33 -6.18 29.74
N GLU A 306 -13.20 -6.49 30.70
CA GLU A 306 -14.25 -7.52 30.57
C GLU A 306 -15.08 -7.41 29.28
N LEU A 307 -15.02 -8.46 28.46
CA LEU A 307 -15.94 -8.65 27.35
C LEU A 307 -17.36 -8.84 27.89
N VAL A 308 -18.29 -8.00 27.43
CA VAL A 308 -19.72 -8.06 27.78
C VAL A 308 -20.26 -9.47 27.49
N LYS A 309 -20.77 -10.14 28.53
CA LYS A 309 -21.29 -11.51 28.42
C LYS A 309 -22.46 -11.55 27.43
N PRO A 310 -22.48 -12.48 26.46
CA PRO A 310 -23.58 -12.59 25.49
C PRO A 310 -24.94 -12.79 26.18
N ASN A 311 -25.96 -12.05 25.70
CA ASN A 311 -27.30 -12.12 26.26
C ASN A 311 -28.05 -13.36 25.75
N GLU A 312 -28.13 -14.41 26.58
CA GLU A 312 -28.75 -15.70 26.26
C GLU A 312 -30.19 -15.57 25.69
N ARG A 313 -30.97 -14.58 26.15
CA ARG A 313 -32.32 -14.33 25.63
C ARG A 313 -32.30 -13.93 24.16
N ILE A 314 -31.29 -13.16 23.72
CA ILE A 314 -31.14 -12.73 22.34
C ILE A 314 -30.60 -13.88 21.48
N ILE A 315 -29.62 -14.65 21.99
CA ILE A 315 -29.12 -15.87 21.31
C ILE A 315 -30.29 -16.81 21.00
N LYS A 316 -31.13 -17.09 22.00
CA LYS A 316 -32.30 -17.97 21.84
C LYS A 316 -33.33 -17.40 20.85
N LEU A 317 -33.61 -16.10 20.91
CA LEU A 317 -34.52 -15.43 19.98
C LEU A 317 -34.01 -15.51 18.53
N ASN A 318 -32.72 -15.28 18.30
CA ASN A 318 -32.11 -15.38 16.98
C ASN A 318 -32.24 -16.82 16.44
N GLN A 319 -31.95 -17.83 17.26
CA GLN A 319 -32.10 -19.23 16.87
C GLN A 319 -33.57 -19.59 16.54
N GLU A 320 -34.53 -19.21 17.40
CA GLU A 320 -35.96 -19.44 17.18
C GLU A 320 -36.46 -18.84 15.84
N VAL A 321 -35.91 -17.68 15.43
CA VAL A 321 -36.27 -17.03 14.16
C VAL A 321 -35.55 -17.65 12.96
N ILE A 322 -34.27 -18.00 13.08
CA ILE A 322 -33.51 -18.70 12.03
C ILE A 322 -34.14 -20.06 11.73
N ASP A 323 -34.48 -20.84 12.77
CA ASP A 323 -35.11 -22.16 12.64
C ASP A 323 -36.47 -22.06 11.92
N GLY A 324 -37.27 -21.02 12.27
CA GLY A 324 -38.57 -20.76 11.63
C GLY A 324 -38.46 -20.36 10.15
N LEU A 325 -37.50 -19.50 9.80
CA LEU A 325 -37.26 -19.09 8.41
C LEU A 325 -36.73 -20.27 7.57
N GLN A 326 -35.84 -21.08 8.12
CA GLN A 326 -35.38 -22.32 7.48
C GLN A 326 -36.51 -23.35 7.30
N ALA A 327 -37.44 -23.46 8.26
CA ALA A 327 -38.61 -24.32 8.13
C ALA A 327 -39.58 -23.85 7.03
N ALA A 328 -39.76 -22.53 6.88
CA ALA A 328 -40.59 -21.93 5.85
C ALA A 328 -40.03 -22.15 4.43
N LEU A 329 -38.72 -21.93 4.22
CA LEU A 329 -38.05 -22.20 2.94
C LEU A 329 -38.19 -23.67 2.51
N ARG A 330 -38.11 -24.62 3.45
CA ARG A 330 -38.29 -26.07 3.20
C ARG A 330 -39.71 -26.44 2.76
N LEU A 331 -40.69 -25.55 2.92
CA LEU A 331 -42.08 -25.73 2.49
C LEU A 331 -42.38 -25.01 1.16
N ASN A 332 -41.66 -23.92 0.86
CA ASN A 332 -41.68 -23.23 -0.43
C ASN A 332 -40.35 -22.49 -0.65
N PRO A 333 -39.47 -22.96 -1.55
CA PRO A 333 -38.19 -22.30 -1.84
C PRO A 333 -38.33 -20.86 -2.36
N GLU A 334 -39.42 -20.57 -3.08
CA GLU A 334 -39.73 -19.23 -3.63
C GLU A 334 -40.36 -18.29 -2.59
N MET A 335 -40.35 -18.66 -1.30
CA MET A 335 -40.99 -17.87 -0.25
C MET A 335 -40.16 -16.64 0.10
N ASN A 336 -40.68 -15.46 -0.24
CA ASN A 336 -40.07 -14.17 0.08
C ASN A 336 -39.81 -14.04 1.60
N LEU A 337 -38.54 -14.19 1.98
CA LEU A 337 -38.07 -14.13 3.37
C LEU A 337 -38.46 -12.81 4.06
N LEU A 338 -38.43 -11.68 3.34
CA LEU A 338 -38.77 -10.36 3.90
C LEU A 338 -40.27 -10.21 4.20
N ALA A 339 -41.13 -11.05 3.59
CA ALA A 339 -42.57 -11.08 3.85
C ALA A 339 -42.93 -11.93 5.09
N ILE A 340 -42.16 -13.01 5.35
CA ILE A 340 -42.34 -13.90 6.50
C ILE A 340 -41.45 -13.56 7.71
N PHE A 341 -40.45 -12.69 7.56
CA PHE A 341 -39.59 -12.26 8.66
C PHE A 341 -40.43 -11.67 9.80
N PRO A 342 -40.23 -12.08 11.06
CA PRO A 342 -41.05 -11.60 12.17
C PRO A 342 -40.90 -10.08 12.34
N LYS A 343 -41.96 -9.34 12.02
CA LYS A 343 -41.99 -7.86 12.04
C LYS A 343 -41.79 -7.29 13.45
N ASP A 344 -41.96 -8.12 14.46
CA ASP A 344 -41.77 -7.87 15.89
C ASP A 344 -40.37 -8.27 16.42
N TYR A 345 -39.49 -8.86 15.58
CA TYR A 345 -38.17 -9.36 15.97
C TYR A 345 -37.33 -8.29 16.68
N THR A 346 -37.25 -7.08 16.12
CA THR A 346 -36.47 -5.96 16.67
C THR A 346 -37.00 -5.51 18.03
N ASP A 347 -38.31 -5.53 18.25
CA ASP A 347 -38.91 -5.21 19.56
C ASP A 347 -38.77 -6.35 20.59
N ARG A 348 -38.89 -7.62 20.14
CA ARG A 348 -38.59 -8.81 20.95
C ARG A 348 -37.13 -8.84 21.41
N ARG A 349 -36.20 -8.49 20.53
CA ARG A 349 -34.76 -8.35 20.81
C ARG A 349 -34.50 -7.23 21.81
N ARG A 350 -35.16 -6.08 21.64
CA ARG A 350 -35.13 -4.93 22.58
C ARG A 350 -35.96 -5.17 23.85
N GLY A 351 -36.38 -6.41 24.10
CA GLY A 351 -36.93 -6.87 25.37
C GLY A 351 -38.42 -6.60 25.58
N LYS A 352 -39.06 -5.80 24.71
CA LYS A 352 -40.48 -5.42 24.82
C LYS A 352 -41.38 -6.65 24.66
N SER A 353 -42.42 -6.74 25.48
CA SER A 353 -43.32 -7.89 25.51
C SER A 353 -44.68 -7.55 24.90
N HIS A 354 -45.02 -8.24 23.82
CA HIS A 354 -46.41 -8.42 23.36
C HIS A 354 -46.68 -9.92 23.13
N THR A 355 -47.93 -10.31 23.28
CA THR A 355 -48.32 -11.70 23.57
C THR A 355 -48.63 -12.52 22.32
N SER A 356 -47.84 -13.57 22.12
CA SER A 356 -48.19 -14.87 21.50
C SER A 356 -48.86 -14.91 20.12
N THR A 357 -48.26 -15.68 19.21
CA THR A 357 -48.99 -16.83 18.61
C THR A 357 -48.01 -17.95 18.26
N THR A 358 -48.53 -19.15 17.96
CA THR A 358 -47.82 -20.44 18.02
C THR A 358 -47.55 -21.08 16.66
N GLY A 359 -46.44 -21.83 16.53
CA GLY A 359 -46.27 -22.85 15.50
C GLY A 359 -44.87 -23.49 15.44
N GLY A 360 -44.79 -24.80 15.19
CA GLY A 360 -43.58 -25.40 14.59
C GLY A 360 -42.65 -26.29 15.43
N THR A 361 -43.11 -27.01 16.46
CA THR A 361 -42.29 -28.06 17.11
C THR A 361 -42.39 -29.40 16.39
N ASP A 362 -41.35 -29.85 15.67
CA ASP A 362 -40.96 -31.26 15.59
C ASP A 362 -39.58 -31.48 14.90
N TYR A 363 -39.24 -32.73 14.53
CA TYR A 363 -38.11 -33.13 13.67
C TYR A 363 -36.70 -33.21 14.31
N LYS A 364 -36.58 -33.83 15.49
CA LYS A 364 -35.31 -34.45 15.93
C LYS A 364 -35.20 -35.91 15.45
N LYS A 365 -34.16 -36.24 14.64
CA LYS A 365 -33.35 -37.51 14.65
C LYS A 365 -32.64 -37.76 13.30
N LEU A 366 -31.30 -37.85 13.31
CA LEU A 366 -30.40 -38.83 12.64
C LEU A 366 -28.92 -38.34 12.75
N PRO A 367 -27.88 -39.21 12.63
CA PRO A 367 -26.48 -38.88 12.94
C PRO A 367 -25.59 -38.51 11.72
N PRO A 368 -24.39 -37.90 11.94
CA PRO A 368 -23.47 -37.45 10.87
C PRO A 368 -22.33 -38.44 10.51
N PRO A 369 -21.63 -38.23 9.37
CA PRO A 369 -20.42 -38.95 8.94
C PRO A 369 -19.09 -38.30 9.44
N PRO A 370 -17.92 -38.96 9.28
CA PRO A 370 -16.63 -38.49 9.83
C PRO A 370 -15.84 -37.52 8.91
N PRO A 371 -14.86 -36.75 9.46
CA PRO A 371 -14.11 -35.72 8.73
C PRO A 371 -12.90 -36.24 7.93
N VAL A 372 -12.46 -35.44 6.95
CA VAL A 372 -11.23 -35.64 6.15
C VAL A 372 -10.21 -34.53 6.48
N ARG A 373 -8.91 -34.86 6.52
CA ARG A 373 -7.83 -33.96 6.93
C ARG A 373 -7.21 -33.20 5.73
N PRO A 374 -6.87 -31.89 5.84
CA PRO A 374 -6.23 -31.14 4.74
C PRO A 374 -4.75 -31.53 4.49
N PRO A 375 -4.21 -31.26 3.28
CA PRO A 375 -2.78 -31.32 2.97
C PRO A 375 -2.02 -30.07 3.46
N ALA A 376 -0.68 -30.11 3.35
CA ALA A 376 0.24 -29.09 3.90
C ALA A 376 0.45 -27.85 3.00
N PRO A 377 0.97 -26.72 3.53
CA PRO A 377 1.12 -25.46 2.79
C PRO A 377 2.21 -25.46 1.70
N LEU A 378 2.05 -24.55 0.73
CA LEU A 378 3.06 -24.21 -0.28
C LEU A 378 4.09 -23.19 0.27
N GLY A 379 5.30 -23.20 -0.31
CA GLY A 379 6.48 -22.53 0.24
C GLY A 379 6.65 -21.03 -0.06
N GLN A 380 7.75 -20.48 0.48
CA GLN A 380 8.16 -19.08 0.28
C GLN A 380 8.53 -18.80 -1.20
N ARG A 381 8.30 -17.56 -1.65
CA ARG A 381 8.76 -17.05 -2.95
C ARG A 381 10.12 -16.33 -2.84
N ASP A 382 10.75 -16.15 -3.99
CA ASP A 382 12.12 -15.66 -4.16
C ASP A 382 12.14 -14.53 -5.20
N PHE A 383 12.80 -13.41 -4.90
CA PHE A 383 12.80 -12.23 -5.79
C PHE A 383 13.46 -12.52 -7.14
N CYS A 384 14.55 -13.30 -7.18
CA CYS A 384 15.23 -13.65 -8.42
C CYS A 384 14.30 -14.44 -9.36
N SER A 385 13.55 -15.40 -8.84
CA SER A 385 12.57 -16.19 -9.58
C SER A 385 11.48 -15.33 -10.23
N ASP A 386 10.96 -14.31 -9.51
CA ASP A 386 10.04 -13.32 -10.09
C ASP A 386 10.70 -12.59 -11.27
N VAL A 387 11.92 -12.04 -11.10
CA VAL A 387 12.65 -11.31 -12.17
C VAL A 387 12.88 -12.19 -13.41
N ILE A 388 13.26 -13.45 -13.19
CA ILE A 388 13.46 -14.46 -14.24
C ILE A 388 12.14 -14.74 -14.99
N SER A 389 11.01 -14.73 -14.29
CA SER A 389 9.68 -14.95 -14.91
C SER A 389 9.17 -13.73 -15.69
N LEU A 390 9.37 -12.51 -15.20
CA LEU A 390 8.76 -11.28 -15.73
C LEU A 390 9.58 -10.55 -16.81
N SER A 391 10.85 -10.86 -16.98
CA SER A 391 11.71 -10.15 -17.95
C SER A 391 11.53 -10.69 -19.37
N GLU A 392 11.05 -9.89 -20.31
CA GLU A 392 10.85 -10.29 -21.72
C GLU A 392 11.88 -9.71 -22.70
N THR A 393 12.57 -8.63 -22.33
CA THR A 393 13.52 -7.92 -23.20
C THR A 393 14.73 -7.44 -22.38
N ALA A 394 15.90 -7.30 -23.03
CA ALA A 394 17.09 -6.69 -22.43
C ALA A 394 17.63 -5.53 -23.28
N THR A 395 17.94 -4.42 -22.63
CA THR A 395 18.52 -3.22 -23.27
C THR A 395 19.70 -2.71 -22.45
N VAL A 396 20.87 -2.60 -23.07
CA VAL A 396 22.04 -1.95 -22.46
C VAL A 396 21.79 -0.43 -22.43
N ILE A 397 21.82 0.17 -21.24
CA ILE A 397 21.66 1.61 -21.02
C ILE A 397 23.02 2.30 -20.95
N HIS A 398 23.97 1.70 -20.23
CA HIS A 398 25.39 2.08 -20.25
C HIS A 398 26.24 0.83 -20.57
N PRO A 399 27.32 0.96 -21.37
CA PRO A 399 28.14 -0.16 -21.80
C PRO A 399 28.63 -1.06 -20.66
N LEU A 400 28.72 -2.35 -20.93
CA LEU A 400 29.35 -3.32 -20.02
C LEU A 400 30.87 -3.20 -20.12
N SER A 401 31.57 -3.30 -18.99
CA SER A 401 33.02 -3.41 -18.98
C SER A 401 33.49 -4.77 -19.48
N ASP A 402 34.78 -4.90 -19.77
CA ASP A 402 35.37 -6.18 -20.21
C ASP A 402 35.23 -7.27 -19.13
N GLU A 403 35.32 -6.90 -17.84
CA GLU A 403 35.15 -7.81 -16.70
C GLU A 403 33.71 -8.33 -16.59
N VAL A 404 32.71 -7.46 -16.72
CA VAL A 404 31.29 -7.86 -16.72
C VAL A 404 30.96 -8.69 -17.96
N SER A 405 31.53 -8.34 -19.12
CA SER A 405 31.36 -9.08 -20.36
C SER A 405 31.98 -10.48 -20.27
N ALA A 406 33.16 -10.61 -19.68
CA ALA A 406 33.82 -11.90 -19.42
C ALA A 406 33.07 -12.74 -18.37
N PHE A 407 32.59 -12.11 -17.29
CA PHE A 407 31.78 -12.77 -16.27
C PHE A 407 30.47 -13.32 -16.87
N LEU A 408 29.70 -12.49 -17.58
CA LEU A 408 28.45 -12.91 -18.22
C LEU A 408 28.70 -13.98 -19.32
N ALA A 409 29.81 -13.91 -20.06
CA ALA A 409 30.14 -14.93 -21.04
C ALA A 409 30.25 -16.36 -20.45
N SER A 410 30.49 -16.51 -19.14
CA SER A 410 30.48 -17.83 -18.47
C SER A 410 29.09 -18.49 -18.35
N PHE A 411 28.01 -17.74 -18.62
CA PHE A 411 26.61 -18.22 -18.58
C PHE A 411 25.99 -18.43 -19.98
N LEU A 412 26.76 -18.24 -21.06
CA LEU A 412 26.34 -18.53 -22.44
C LEU A 412 26.13 -20.03 -22.69
N GLU A 413 25.43 -20.40 -23.77
CA GLU A 413 25.26 -21.80 -24.15
C GLU A 413 26.53 -22.38 -24.81
N PRO A 414 26.84 -23.68 -24.63
CA PRO A 414 27.97 -24.33 -25.28
C PRO A 414 27.94 -24.16 -26.81
N GLY A 415 28.96 -23.48 -27.35
CA GLY A 415 29.08 -23.19 -28.78
C GLY A 415 28.67 -21.77 -29.19
N GLN A 416 28.13 -20.94 -28.29
CA GLN A 416 27.97 -19.50 -28.54
C GLN A 416 29.31 -18.76 -28.44
N SER A 417 29.46 -17.68 -29.22
CA SER A 417 30.64 -16.81 -29.20
C SER A 417 30.41 -15.65 -28.24
N SER A 418 31.45 -15.15 -27.55
CA SER A 418 31.33 -13.95 -26.71
C SER A 418 30.84 -12.72 -27.51
N GLN A 419 31.06 -12.69 -28.83
CA GLN A 419 30.52 -11.65 -29.71
C GLN A 419 28.99 -11.66 -29.82
N THR A 420 28.32 -12.78 -29.49
CA THR A 420 26.85 -12.88 -29.48
C THR A 420 26.23 -12.50 -28.13
N LEU A 421 27.03 -12.13 -27.12
CA LEU A 421 26.53 -11.70 -25.80
C LEU A 421 25.76 -10.36 -25.86
N LEU A 422 26.09 -9.48 -26.81
CA LEU A 422 25.46 -8.17 -26.98
C LEU A 422 24.13 -8.22 -27.77
N ASP A 423 23.72 -9.39 -28.25
CA ASP A 423 22.37 -9.62 -28.75
C ASP A 423 21.37 -9.59 -27.58
N GLN A 424 20.22 -8.95 -27.77
CA GLN A 424 19.25 -8.72 -26.68
C GLN A 424 18.70 -10.02 -26.07
N ASP A 425 18.50 -11.03 -26.91
CA ASP A 425 17.94 -12.32 -26.53
C ASP A 425 18.97 -13.14 -25.73
N ASN A 426 20.23 -13.13 -26.17
CA ASN A 426 21.33 -13.77 -25.45
C ASN A 426 21.64 -13.03 -24.15
N LEU A 427 21.71 -11.70 -24.14
CA LEU A 427 21.93 -10.90 -22.93
C LEU A 427 20.88 -11.20 -21.86
N MET A 428 19.59 -11.23 -22.25
CA MET A 428 18.49 -11.61 -21.36
C MET A 428 18.69 -13.03 -20.79
N LYS A 429 18.91 -14.04 -21.64
CA LYS A 429 19.08 -15.45 -21.21
C LYS A 429 20.26 -15.60 -20.26
N THR A 430 21.35 -14.89 -20.55
CA THR A 430 22.59 -14.89 -19.76
C THR A 430 22.37 -14.27 -18.37
N ILE A 431 21.74 -13.09 -18.29
CA ILE A 431 21.41 -12.47 -17.00
C ILE A 431 20.40 -13.32 -16.22
N LYS A 432 19.38 -13.91 -16.86
CA LYS A 432 18.44 -14.83 -16.17
C LYS A 432 19.14 -16.04 -15.54
N ARG A 433 20.22 -16.56 -16.14
CA ARG A 433 21.03 -17.65 -15.56
C ARG A 433 21.90 -17.19 -14.39
N MET A 434 22.47 -15.99 -14.48
CA MET A 434 23.20 -15.34 -13.38
C MET A 434 22.29 -15.13 -12.16
N LEU A 435 21.07 -14.62 -12.37
CA LEU A 435 20.08 -14.42 -11.30
C LEU A 435 19.63 -15.71 -10.60
N ALA A 436 19.82 -16.88 -11.23
CA ALA A 436 19.50 -18.18 -10.65
C ALA A 436 20.56 -18.69 -9.66
N GLN A 437 21.63 -17.92 -9.40
CA GLN A 437 22.67 -18.26 -8.41
C GLN A 437 22.45 -17.54 -7.06
N PRO A 438 22.76 -18.18 -5.91
CA PRO A 438 22.15 -17.81 -4.63
C PRO A 438 22.98 -16.89 -3.70
N GLU A 439 24.13 -16.34 -4.11
CA GLU A 439 24.97 -15.51 -3.20
C GLU A 439 24.42 -14.07 -3.05
N LYS A 440 23.29 -13.97 -2.35
CA LYS A 440 22.63 -12.71 -1.98
C LYS A 440 23.43 -12.00 -0.87
N LEU A 441 23.85 -10.78 -1.13
CA LEU A 441 24.45 -9.86 -0.16
C LEU A 441 23.37 -9.10 0.64
N TRP A 442 22.24 -8.79 -0.02
CA TRP A 442 21.07 -8.13 0.54
C TRP A 442 19.82 -8.46 -0.28
N GLU A 443 18.65 -8.53 0.35
CA GLU A 443 17.36 -8.73 -0.33
C GLU A 443 16.23 -8.00 0.41
N ASP A 444 15.48 -7.18 -0.33
CA ASP A 444 14.13 -6.77 -0.01
C ASP A 444 13.20 -7.40 -1.07
N PRO A 445 12.27 -8.32 -0.70
CA PRO A 445 11.43 -9.07 -1.65
C PRO A 445 10.51 -8.23 -2.55
N ILE A 446 10.51 -6.91 -2.41
CA ILE A 446 9.66 -5.94 -3.11
C ILE A 446 10.52 -4.98 -3.94
N ARG A 447 11.56 -4.39 -3.33
CA ARG A 447 12.44 -3.38 -3.95
C ARG A 447 13.50 -4.00 -4.85
N GLY A 448 14.23 -5.01 -4.35
CA GLY A 448 15.41 -5.49 -5.04
C GLY A 448 16.27 -6.50 -4.30
N VAL A 449 17.28 -7.02 -5.00
CA VAL A 449 18.32 -7.89 -4.46
C VAL A 449 19.69 -7.36 -4.88
N VAL A 450 20.68 -7.48 -4.01
CA VAL A 450 22.10 -7.29 -4.36
C VAL A 450 22.76 -8.66 -4.30
N LEU A 451 23.32 -9.09 -5.43
CA LEU A 451 24.04 -10.36 -5.57
C LEU A 451 25.54 -10.10 -5.65
N LYS A 452 26.34 -11.01 -5.08
CA LYS A 452 27.76 -11.10 -5.41
C LYS A 452 27.90 -11.82 -6.76
N CYS A 453 28.73 -11.29 -7.66
CA CYS A 453 29.05 -11.94 -8.93
C CYS A 453 30.36 -12.74 -8.81
N ASN A 454 31.38 -12.11 -8.23
CA ASN A 454 32.68 -12.71 -7.88
C ASN A 454 33.34 -11.82 -6.81
N ASP A 455 34.63 -11.99 -6.53
CA ASP A 455 35.33 -11.21 -5.50
C ASP A 455 35.61 -9.73 -5.88
N ASP A 456 35.41 -9.35 -7.15
CA ASP A 456 35.60 -7.98 -7.67
C ASP A 456 34.27 -7.28 -8.06
N LEU A 457 33.21 -8.04 -8.35
CA LEU A 457 31.94 -7.56 -8.92
C LEU A 457 30.72 -7.95 -8.09
N ALA A 458 29.79 -7.01 -7.98
CA ALA A 458 28.45 -7.20 -7.46
C ALA A 458 27.41 -6.63 -8.45
N VAL A 459 26.15 -7.04 -8.31
CA VAL A 459 25.04 -6.53 -9.12
C VAL A 459 23.84 -6.18 -8.26
N LYS A 460 23.36 -4.94 -8.37
CA LYS A 460 22.12 -4.47 -7.75
C LYS A 460 20.99 -4.62 -8.76
N VAL A 461 19.93 -5.33 -8.37
CA VAL A 461 18.81 -5.73 -9.23
C VAL A 461 17.52 -5.22 -8.60
N VAL A 462 17.00 -4.09 -9.09
CA VAL A 462 15.87 -3.38 -8.47
C VAL A 462 14.67 -3.21 -9.42
N ARG A 463 13.46 -3.26 -8.87
CA ARG A 463 12.22 -2.87 -9.57
C ARG A 463 12.05 -1.36 -9.40
N GLY A 464 12.05 -0.58 -10.48
CA GLY A 464 12.16 0.88 -10.32
C GLY A 464 11.71 1.74 -11.51
N TYR A 465 11.62 3.04 -11.21
CA TYR A 465 11.48 4.10 -12.21
C TYR A 465 12.76 4.19 -13.06
N ASN A 466 12.65 4.77 -14.26
CA ASN A 466 13.75 4.88 -15.24
C ASN A 466 14.83 5.91 -14.83
N ASP A 467 15.49 5.62 -13.72
CA ASP A 467 16.43 6.46 -12.99
C ASP A 467 17.87 5.90 -13.09
N PRO A 468 18.81 6.62 -13.73
CA PRO A 468 20.22 6.27 -13.77
C PRO A 468 21.07 6.97 -12.69
N THR A 469 20.49 7.63 -11.69
CA THR A 469 21.26 8.44 -10.70
C THR A 469 22.33 7.62 -9.99
N GLU A 470 22.01 6.42 -9.49
CA GLU A 470 23.01 5.60 -8.79
C GLU A 470 24.23 5.29 -9.68
N TYR A 471 23.98 4.87 -10.92
CA TYR A 471 25.03 4.59 -11.91
C TYR A 471 25.84 5.86 -12.24
N THR A 472 25.15 6.96 -12.55
CA THR A 472 25.79 8.21 -13.01
C THR A 472 26.54 8.93 -11.88
N SER A 473 26.06 8.81 -10.63
CA SER A 473 26.77 9.27 -9.44
C SER A 473 28.03 8.46 -9.17
N MET A 474 27.96 7.12 -9.20
CA MET A 474 29.15 6.27 -9.09
C MET A 474 30.15 6.54 -10.23
N GLN A 475 29.67 6.82 -11.45
CA GLN A 475 30.52 7.22 -12.58
C GLN A 475 31.20 8.57 -12.32
N CYS A 476 30.43 9.59 -11.91
CA CYS A 476 30.96 10.92 -11.63
C CYS A 476 32.02 10.90 -10.51
N LEU A 477 31.79 10.11 -9.45
CA LEU A 477 32.76 9.89 -8.38
C LEU A 477 34.04 9.20 -8.90
N ALA A 478 33.91 8.13 -9.70
CA ALA A 478 35.05 7.44 -10.28
C ALA A 478 35.90 8.34 -11.21
N GLU A 479 35.28 9.30 -11.90
CA GLU A 479 35.92 10.24 -12.81
C GLU A 479 36.51 11.49 -12.10
N HIS A 480 35.79 12.07 -11.13
CA HIS A 480 36.08 13.40 -10.58
C HIS A 480 36.52 13.39 -9.11
N ALA A 481 36.27 12.30 -8.37
CA ALA A 481 36.64 12.14 -6.97
C ALA A 481 37.04 10.69 -6.61
N PRO A 482 38.00 10.05 -7.32
CA PRO A 482 38.36 8.63 -7.12
C PRO A 482 38.96 8.33 -5.73
N ASP A 483 39.29 9.38 -4.98
CA ASP A 483 39.69 9.40 -3.57
C ASP A 483 38.54 9.11 -2.57
N ILE A 484 37.29 9.06 -3.05
CA ILE A 484 36.09 8.77 -2.27
C ILE A 484 35.77 7.28 -2.43
N PRO A 485 35.67 6.51 -1.33
CA PRO A 485 35.49 5.07 -1.40
C PRO A 485 34.04 4.74 -1.76
N ALA A 486 33.74 4.65 -3.05
CA ALA A 486 32.45 4.24 -3.60
C ALA A 486 32.65 3.09 -4.61
N PRO A 487 31.64 2.22 -4.84
CA PRO A 487 31.68 1.26 -5.94
C PRO A 487 31.87 2.00 -7.27
N LYS A 488 32.67 1.44 -8.19
CA LYS A 488 32.72 1.93 -9.57
C LYS A 488 31.62 1.24 -10.36
N PRO A 489 30.99 1.90 -11.34
CA PRO A 489 30.02 1.25 -12.21
C PRO A 489 30.74 0.46 -13.31
N HIS A 490 30.26 -0.75 -13.59
CA HIS A 490 30.79 -1.64 -14.65
C HIS A 490 29.75 -1.98 -15.73
N GLY A 491 28.53 -1.47 -15.62
CA GLY A 491 27.51 -1.54 -16.67
C GLY A 491 26.07 -1.41 -16.14
N PHE A 492 25.14 -0.98 -16.99
CA PHE A 492 23.72 -0.89 -16.63
C PHE A 492 22.86 -1.48 -17.75
N VAL A 493 22.16 -2.57 -17.44
CA VAL A 493 21.18 -3.23 -18.30
C VAL A 493 19.78 -3.04 -17.71
N LYS A 494 18.79 -2.85 -18.59
CA LYS A 494 17.38 -2.81 -18.25
C LYS A 494 16.68 -4.05 -18.77
N LEU A 495 16.00 -4.77 -17.88
CA LEU A 495 15.16 -5.93 -18.16
C LEU A 495 13.68 -5.54 -18.00
N GLY A 496 13.03 -5.09 -19.08
CA GLY A 496 11.65 -4.57 -18.99
C GLY A 496 11.53 -3.35 -18.06
N THR A 497 11.02 -3.53 -16.84
CA THR A 497 10.92 -2.50 -15.78
C THR A 497 11.96 -2.66 -14.66
N ILE A 498 12.90 -3.60 -14.82
CA ILE A 498 13.86 -4.00 -13.79
C ILE A 498 15.25 -3.49 -14.19
N HIS A 499 15.96 -2.88 -13.26
CA HIS A 499 17.30 -2.35 -13.48
C HIS A 499 18.35 -3.33 -12.94
N VAL A 500 19.39 -3.58 -13.73
CA VAL A 500 20.51 -4.47 -13.42
C VAL A 500 21.79 -3.63 -13.51
N ILE A 501 22.26 -3.15 -12.36
CA ILE A 501 23.43 -2.28 -12.24
C ILE A 501 24.60 -3.12 -11.75
N PHE A 502 25.62 -3.29 -12.60
CA PHE A 502 26.88 -3.94 -12.26
C PHE A 502 27.85 -2.92 -11.67
N MET A 503 28.48 -3.27 -10.55
CA MET A 503 29.37 -2.38 -9.80
C MET A 503 30.47 -3.16 -9.07
N THR A 504 31.52 -2.48 -8.63
CA THR A 504 32.60 -3.11 -7.84
C THR A 504 32.06 -3.67 -6.52
N PHE A 505 32.41 -4.91 -6.19
CA PHE A 505 32.14 -5.48 -4.86
C PHE A 505 33.12 -4.89 -3.83
N ILE A 506 32.63 -4.60 -2.62
CA ILE A 506 33.46 -4.10 -1.52
C ILE A 506 33.55 -5.19 -0.43
N PRO A 507 34.56 -6.08 -0.46
CA PRO A 507 34.66 -7.26 0.42
C PRO A 507 34.90 -6.87 1.88
N SER A 508 33.82 -6.55 2.60
CA SER A 508 33.83 -5.97 3.95
C SER A 508 32.42 -6.06 4.57
N THR A 509 32.22 -5.52 5.78
CA THR A 509 30.91 -5.55 6.47
C THR A 509 30.29 -4.17 6.58
N THR A 510 28.96 -4.09 6.72
CA THR A 510 28.23 -2.85 6.97
C THR A 510 28.44 -2.39 8.42
N LEU A 511 28.67 -1.09 8.64
CA LEU A 511 28.92 -0.49 9.96
C LEU A 511 27.84 -0.87 10.99
N GLU A 512 26.58 -0.91 10.58
CA GLU A 512 25.44 -1.32 11.40
C GLU A 512 25.60 -2.71 12.05
N LYS A 513 26.28 -3.66 11.37
CA LYS A 513 26.47 -5.04 11.88
C LYS A 513 27.53 -5.15 12.97
N VAL A 514 28.42 -4.16 13.10
CA VAL A 514 29.49 -4.13 14.11
C VAL A 514 29.30 -3.03 15.15
N TRP A 515 28.39 -2.07 14.92
CA TRP A 515 28.22 -0.86 15.72
C TRP A 515 28.04 -1.09 17.22
N ALA A 516 27.38 -2.18 17.61
CA ALA A 516 27.16 -2.56 19.00
C ALA A 516 28.45 -3.00 19.73
N ASP A 517 29.42 -3.55 19.00
CA ASP A 517 30.70 -4.05 19.52
C ASP A 517 31.82 -3.00 19.49
N LEU A 518 31.61 -1.87 18.78
CA LEU A 518 32.61 -0.80 18.67
C LEU A 518 32.72 0.02 19.96
N THR A 519 33.97 0.24 20.41
CA THR A 519 34.25 1.19 21.50
C THR A 519 34.05 2.64 21.05
N ASP A 520 33.88 3.56 22.01
CA ASP A 520 33.82 5.00 21.74
C ASP A 520 35.05 5.52 20.95
N ILE A 521 36.22 4.90 21.14
CA ILE A 521 37.45 5.23 20.40
C ILE A 521 37.30 4.83 18.92
N ASN A 522 36.81 3.62 18.64
CA ASN A 522 36.58 3.15 17.26
C ASN A 522 35.50 3.99 16.56
N LYS A 523 34.38 4.27 17.25
CA LYS A 523 33.32 5.15 16.76
C LYS A 523 33.83 6.57 16.47
N THR A 524 34.76 7.07 17.28
CA THR A 524 35.42 8.36 17.07
C THR A 524 36.38 8.32 15.86
N SER A 525 37.14 7.24 15.61
CA SER A 525 37.97 7.11 14.40
C SER A 525 37.11 7.17 13.14
N ILE A 526 36.07 6.33 13.09
CA ILE A 526 35.14 6.25 11.96
C ILE A 526 34.43 7.60 11.73
N GLN A 527 34.07 8.33 12.80
CA GLN A 527 33.54 9.71 12.68
C GLN A 527 34.52 10.66 11.98
N HIS A 528 35.83 10.57 12.25
CA HIS A 528 36.85 11.40 11.59
C HIS A 528 37.07 10.97 10.13
N GLU A 529 37.18 9.68 9.86
CA GLU A 529 37.33 9.14 8.49
C GLU A 529 36.15 9.57 7.60
N LEU A 530 34.92 9.36 8.07
CA LEU A 530 33.71 9.81 7.38
C LEU A 530 33.68 11.33 7.22
N ASN A 531 34.13 12.10 8.22
CA ASN A 531 34.19 13.57 8.10
C ASN A 531 35.10 14.00 6.96
N GLU A 532 36.29 13.40 6.82
CA GLU A 532 37.19 13.71 5.71
C GLU A 532 36.63 13.26 4.36
N ILE A 533 35.92 12.13 4.29
CA ILE A 533 35.22 11.69 3.07
C ILE A 533 34.12 12.69 2.67
N PHE A 534 33.26 13.12 3.59
CA PHE A 534 32.21 14.10 3.29
C PHE A 534 32.75 15.52 3.04
N LEU A 535 33.89 15.91 3.66
CA LEU A 535 34.63 17.12 3.30
C LEU A 535 35.28 17.05 1.91
N LYS A 536 35.69 15.87 1.43
CA LYS A 536 36.07 15.66 0.03
C LYS A 536 34.85 15.75 -0.89
N LEU A 537 33.75 15.07 -0.56
CA LEU A 537 32.51 15.06 -1.34
C LEU A 537 32.00 16.48 -1.61
N ARG A 538 31.97 17.33 -0.58
CA ARG A 538 31.54 18.74 -0.66
C ARG A 538 32.49 19.69 -1.41
N LYS A 539 33.60 19.19 -1.96
CA LYS A 539 34.44 19.93 -2.94
C LYS A 539 33.89 19.79 -4.36
N LEU A 540 33.10 18.74 -4.64
CA LEU A 540 32.27 18.70 -5.84
C LEU A 540 31.16 19.74 -5.69
N ARG A 541 31.21 20.78 -6.52
CA ARG A 541 30.29 21.92 -6.54
C ARG A 541 29.48 21.91 -7.82
N LYS A 542 28.21 22.28 -7.71
CA LYS A 542 27.32 22.45 -8.87
C LYS A 542 27.83 23.63 -9.71
N SER A 543 27.87 23.48 -11.04
CA SER A 543 28.08 24.61 -11.94
C SER A 543 26.85 25.55 -11.97
N SER A 544 26.99 26.74 -12.55
CA SER A 544 25.85 27.66 -12.75
C SER A 544 24.76 27.07 -13.65
N GLU A 545 25.14 26.22 -14.62
CA GLU A 545 24.25 25.64 -15.63
C GLU A 545 23.63 24.29 -15.20
N GLN A 546 24.23 23.61 -14.23
CA GLN A 546 23.72 22.33 -13.71
C GLN A 546 22.44 22.51 -12.89
N ARG A 547 21.53 21.55 -13.02
CA ARG A 547 20.31 21.43 -12.21
C ARG A 547 20.61 20.88 -10.83
N LEU A 548 19.64 21.01 -9.92
CA LEU A 548 19.64 20.31 -8.63
C LEU A 548 19.07 18.90 -8.76
N GLY A 549 19.51 18.01 -7.86
CA GLY A 549 19.20 16.59 -7.89
C GLY A 549 20.14 15.77 -8.77
N GLY A 550 19.59 14.81 -9.50
CA GLY A 550 20.34 13.83 -10.29
C GLY A 550 21.18 14.44 -11.42
N LEU A 551 22.34 13.83 -11.69
CA LEU A 551 23.38 14.35 -12.60
C LEU A 551 22.97 14.39 -14.07
N ASN A 552 22.03 13.53 -14.49
CA ASN A 552 21.55 13.42 -15.86
C ASN A 552 20.21 14.14 -16.07
N GLY A 553 19.88 15.08 -15.17
CA GLY A 553 18.67 15.90 -15.25
C GLY A 553 17.41 15.22 -14.70
N GLU A 554 17.53 14.17 -13.89
CA GLU A 554 16.42 13.46 -13.23
C GLU A 554 15.62 14.33 -12.25
N GLY A 555 16.15 15.52 -11.92
CA GLY A 555 15.54 16.50 -11.03
C GLY A 555 15.73 16.19 -9.55
N VAL A 556 15.17 17.07 -8.73
CA VAL A 556 15.15 16.96 -7.27
C VAL A 556 14.26 15.80 -6.83
N LYS A 557 14.79 14.95 -5.95
CA LYS A 557 14.06 13.85 -5.30
C LYS A 557 13.51 14.31 -3.95
N ASN A 558 12.19 14.19 -3.74
CA ASN A 558 11.54 14.60 -2.50
C ASN A 558 10.72 13.46 -1.87
N ASP A 559 11.35 12.74 -0.94
CA ASP A 559 10.75 11.55 -0.32
C ASP A 559 9.67 11.88 0.71
N PHE A 560 9.59 13.14 1.17
CA PHE A 560 8.43 13.65 1.90
C PHE A 560 7.14 13.59 1.05
N MET A 561 7.26 13.47 -0.28
CA MET A 561 6.16 13.26 -1.22
C MET A 561 6.19 11.86 -1.85
N PHE A 562 6.50 10.81 -1.08
CA PHE A 562 6.42 9.40 -1.53
C PHE A 562 7.16 9.08 -2.85
N GLY A 563 8.22 9.83 -3.18
CA GLY A 563 9.02 9.65 -4.39
C GLY A 563 8.62 10.54 -5.58
N HIS A 564 7.79 11.58 -5.38
CA HIS A 564 7.63 12.63 -6.38
C HIS A 564 8.99 13.27 -6.73
N ARG A 565 9.20 13.45 -8.04
CA ARG A 565 10.27 14.28 -8.61
C ARG A 565 9.64 15.59 -9.06
N SER A 566 10.36 16.69 -8.92
CA SER A 566 9.91 17.93 -9.57
C SER A 566 9.97 17.75 -11.09
N SER A 567 8.91 18.15 -11.79
CA SER A 567 8.92 18.35 -13.25
C SER A 567 9.55 19.69 -13.64
N GLU A 568 9.81 20.57 -12.68
CA GLU A 568 10.33 21.91 -12.88
C GLU A 568 11.87 21.94 -12.87
N VAL A 569 12.45 22.91 -13.56
CA VAL A 569 13.90 23.00 -13.75
C VAL A 569 14.53 23.78 -12.60
N MET A 570 14.88 23.05 -11.54
CA MET A 570 15.44 23.63 -10.31
C MET A 570 16.95 23.85 -10.41
N THR A 571 17.43 25.04 -10.06
CA THR A 571 18.85 25.43 -10.22
C THR A 571 19.46 26.14 -9.00
N THR A 572 18.64 26.66 -8.09
CA THR A 572 19.02 27.45 -6.91
C THR A 572 18.49 26.84 -5.61
N ALA A 573 19.13 27.18 -4.49
CA ALA A 573 18.71 26.73 -3.17
C ALA A 573 17.35 27.30 -2.73
N ALA A 574 16.96 28.47 -3.24
CA ALA A 574 15.66 29.09 -2.95
C ALA A 574 14.50 28.32 -3.60
N GLU A 575 14.61 28.02 -4.91
CA GLU A 575 13.64 27.17 -5.62
C GLU A 575 13.51 25.81 -4.93
N PHE A 576 14.64 25.21 -4.51
CA PHE A 576 14.66 23.93 -3.79
C PHE A 576 13.87 23.99 -2.47
N GLU A 577 14.04 25.05 -1.69
CA GLU A 577 13.25 25.28 -0.47
C GLU A 577 11.76 25.46 -0.82
N ASP A 578 11.42 26.25 -1.85
CA ASP A 578 10.04 26.45 -2.31
C ASP A 578 9.35 25.10 -2.59
N PHE A 579 10.01 24.19 -3.33
CA PHE A 579 9.49 22.86 -3.64
C PHE A 579 9.41 21.93 -2.41
N GLN A 580 10.31 22.07 -1.44
CA GLN A 580 10.19 21.32 -0.19
C GLN A 580 8.94 21.74 0.61
N PHE A 581 8.53 23.01 0.54
CA PHE A 581 7.30 23.51 1.18
C PHE A 581 6.04 23.46 0.30
N SER A 582 6.15 23.30 -1.02
CA SER A 582 4.99 23.01 -1.89
C SER A 582 4.43 21.60 -1.69
N ALA A 583 5.16 20.75 -0.96
CA ALA A 583 4.86 19.33 -0.76
C ALA A 583 3.54 19.00 -0.03
N CYS A 584 2.94 19.95 0.69
CA CYS A 584 1.73 19.71 1.49
C CYS A 584 0.58 20.65 1.06
N PRO A 585 -0.39 20.19 0.25
CA PRO A 585 -1.52 21.02 -0.18
C PRO A 585 -2.47 21.43 0.97
N ARG A 586 -2.36 20.80 2.15
CA ARG A 586 -3.16 21.14 3.35
C ARG A 586 -2.47 22.12 4.30
N ALA A 587 -1.20 22.44 4.08
CA ALA A 587 -0.52 23.46 4.86
C ALA A 587 -1.02 24.85 4.45
N SER A 588 -1.66 25.58 5.37
CA SER A 588 -2.11 26.94 5.08
C SER A 588 -0.93 27.84 4.71
N LYS A 589 -1.13 28.80 3.80
CA LYS A 589 -0.10 29.78 3.39
C LYS A 589 0.55 30.44 4.62
N SER A 590 -0.25 30.75 5.65
CA SER A 590 0.23 31.28 6.94
C SER A 590 1.13 30.32 7.73
N TRP A 591 0.85 29.01 7.73
CA TRP A 591 1.71 28.01 8.38
C TRP A 591 3.04 27.84 7.63
N VAL A 592 3.01 27.82 6.29
CA VAL A 592 4.22 27.80 5.47
C VAL A 592 5.05 29.05 5.69
N THR A 593 4.46 30.26 5.63
CA THR A 593 5.17 31.52 5.92
C THR A 593 5.72 31.55 7.35
N TYR A 594 5.00 31.01 8.33
CA TYR A 594 5.47 30.93 9.71
C TYR A 594 6.70 30.01 9.86
N LEU A 595 6.66 28.80 9.30
CA LEU A 595 7.79 27.86 9.34
C LEU A 595 9.01 28.39 8.58
N ARG A 596 8.81 28.97 7.40
CA ARG A 596 9.90 29.59 6.61
C ARG A 596 10.46 30.84 7.26
N GLY A 597 9.67 31.56 8.07
CA GLY A 597 10.13 32.67 8.90
C GLY A 597 11.19 32.31 9.96
N PHE A 598 11.43 31.01 10.22
CA PHE A 598 12.56 30.57 11.03
C PHE A 598 13.83 30.27 10.23
N LEU A 599 13.72 29.98 8.93
CA LEU A 599 14.86 29.56 8.12
C LEU A 599 15.85 30.71 7.89
N PRO A 600 17.17 30.45 7.88
CA PRO A 600 18.15 31.43 7.45
C PRO A 600 18.05 31.65 5.93
N ILE A 601 18.67 32.72 5.43
CA ILE A 601 18.79 32.97 3.98
C ILE A 601 19.43 31.74 3.31
N PRO A 602 18.82 31.16 2.25
CA PRO A 602 19.36 29.98 1.57
C PRO A 602 20.80 30.18 1.08
N SER A 603 21.67 29.20 1.33
CA SER A 603 23.06 29.23 0.87
C SER A 603 23.13 28.88 -0.62
N GLU A 604 23.75 29.74 -1.42
CA GLU A 604 24.02 29.46 -2.85
C GLU A 604 24.96 28.25 -3.05
N ASN A 605 25.65 27.81 -1.99
CA ASN A 605 26.55 26.65 -1.99
C ASN A 605 25.80 25.33 -2.22
N CYS A 606 25.64 24.97 -3.49
CA CYS A 606 25.18 23.65 -3.90
C CYS A 606 26.38 22.69 -4.03
N VAL A 607 26.34 21.61 -3.26
CA VAL A 607 27.38 20.58 -3.12
C VAL A 607 26.85 19.22 -3.56
N PHE A 608 27.73 18.29 -3.88
CA PHE A 608 27.33 16.91 -4.05
C PHE A 608 27.05 16.24 -2.68
N THR A 609 25.93 15.54 -2.56
CA THR A 609 25.49 14.85 -1.33
C THR A 609 25.10 13.40 -1.62
N HIS A 610 25.20 12.52 -0.61
CA HIS A 610 24.80 11.12 -0.70
C HIS A 610 23.27 10.94 -0.66
N GLY A 611 22.56 11.75 0.14
CA GLY A 611 21.10 11.73 0.26
C GLY A 611 20.57 10.76 1.32
N ASP A 612 21.15 9.55 1.42
CA ASP A 612 20.78 8.56 2.45
C ASP A 612 22.01 8.00 3.20
N VAL A 613 22.55 8.79 4.13
CA VAL A 613 23.70 8.39 4.96
C VAL A 613 23.23 7.66 6.21
N TRP A 614 23.26 6.32 6.19
CA TRP A 614 22.95 5.48 7.34
C TRP A 614 24.03 4.41 7.57
N MET A 615 24.07 3.81 8.77
CA MET A 615 25.07 2.79 9.14
C MET A 615 25.00 1.51 8.27
N ALA A 616 23.86 1.25 7.62
CA ALA A 616 23.72 0.16 6.65
C ALA A 616 24.44 0.47 5.32
N ASN A 617 24.58 1.76 4.98
CA ASN A 617 25.14 2.26 3.71
C ASN A 617 26.64 2.61 3.81
N ILE A 618 27.24 2.38 4.98
CA ILE A 618 28.67 2.58 5.26
C ILE A 618 29.32 1.20 5.43
N MET A 619 30.35 0.93 4.64
CA MET A 619 31.14 -0.29 4.70
C MET A 619 32.42 -0.05 5.52
N VAL A 620 32.75 -0.99 6.40
CA VAL A 620 33.97 -1.00 7.21
C VAL A 620 34.66 -2.36 7.14
N LYS A 621 35.99 -2.34 7.19
CA LYS A 621 36.84 -3.53 7.35
C LYS A 621 37.70 -3.41 8.59
N LEU A 622 37.95 -4.53 9.26
CA LEU A 622 38.98 -4.60 10.29
C LEU A 622 40.35 -4.46 9.61
N ASP A 623 41.18 -3.55 10.08
CA ASP A 623 42.57 -3.43 9.65
C ASP A 623 43.46 -4.43 10.40
N SER A 624 44.31 -5.13 9.66
CA SER A 624 45.15 -6.22 10.17
C SER A 624 46.26 -5.76 11.12
N ASP A 625 46.73 -4.52 10.95
CA ASP A 625 47.92 -4.01 11.64
C ASP A 625 47.56 -3.22 12.92
N SER A 626 46.43 -2.51 12.91
CA SER A 626 45.89 -1.79 14.08
C SER A 626 44.86 -2.57 14.90
N ASN A 627 44.15 -3.54 14.30
CA ASN A 627 42.93 -4.15 14.84
C ASN A 627 41.78 -3.13 15.09
N ASP A 628 41.82 -1.97 14.43
CA ASP A 628 40.70 -1.01 14.40
C ASP A 628 39.86 -1.19 13.11
N TYR A 629 38.62 -0.70 13.12
CA TYR A 629 37.75 -0.69 11.94
C TYR A 629 37.95 0.61 11.15
N ILE A 630 38.28 0.48 9.86
CA ILE A 630 38.43 1.60 8.92
C ILE A 630 37.38 1.55 7.81
N VAL A 631 37.00 2.72 7.29
CA VAL A 631 35.97 2.87 6.24
C VAL A 631 36.47 2.29 4.91
N SER A 632 35.81 1.24 4.43
CA SER A 632 36.10 0.58 3.15
C SER A 632 35.22 1.05 2.00
N GLY A 633 34.08 1.67 2.28
CA GLY A 633 33.12 2.07 1.26
C GLY A 633 31.92 2.87 1.76
N ILE A 634 31.28 3.59 0.85
CA ILE A 634 29.94 4.15 0.98
C ILE A 634 29.14 3.66 -0.22
N ILE A 635 27.96 3.08 0.02
CA ILE A 635 27.11 2.40 -0.96
C ILE A 635 25.70 2.98 -0.97
N ASP A 636 24.89 2.57 -1.95
CA ASP A 636 23.47 2.99 -2.11
C ASP A 636 23.30 4.47 -2.52
N TRP A 637 24.02 4.87 -3.57
CA TRP A 637 24.04 6.24 -4.11
C TRP A 637 22.75 6.65 -4.85
N GLU A 638 21.64 5.91 -4.71
CA GLU A 638 20.40 6.16 -5.46
C GLU A 638 19.72 7.50 -5.14
N ASN A 639 19.94 8.04 -3.95
CA ASN A 639 19.39 9.32 -3.50
C ASN A 639 20.35 10.52 -3.64
N SER A 640 21.53 10.30 -4.24
CA SER A 640 22.57 11.31 -4.37
C SER A 640 22.30 12.37 -5.45
N GLY A 641 23.10 13.43 -5.46
CA GLY A 641 22.99 14.52 -6.44
C GLY A 641 23.57 15.85 -5.95
N PHE A 642 23.34 16.92 -6.71
CA PHE A 642 23.67 18.28 -6.28
C PHE A 642 22.52 18.92 -5.51
N TYR A 643 22.78 19.32 -4.25
CA TYR A 643 21.80 19.91 -3.35
C TYR A 643 22.45 21.01 -2.49
N PRO A 644 21.69 21.90 -1.82
CA PRO A 644 22.24 22.84 -0.86
C PRO A 644 23.00 22.13 0.27
N GLU A 645 24.07 22.74 0.78
CA GLU A 645 24.96 22.13 1.79
C GLU A 645 24.27 21.69 3.09
N SER A 646 23.08 22.22 3.40
CA SER A 646 22.22 21.80 4.52
C SER A 646 21.46 20.49 4.29
N GLN A 647 21.28 20.02 3.05
CA GLN A 647 20.41 18.88 2.72
C GLN A 647 20.87 17.58 3.38
N GLU A 648 22.16 17.26 3.33
CA GLU A 648 22.70 16.05 4.00
C GLU A 648 22.39 16.09 5.51
N SER A 649 22.48 17.27 6.13
CA SER A 649 22.18 17.47 7.56
C SER A 649 20.69 17.43 7.90
N ILE A 650 19.81 17.72 6.93
CA ILE A 650 18.37 17.45 7.05
C ILE A 650 18.12 15.94 7.03
N ARG A 651 18.77 15.21 6.11
CA ARG A 651 18.52 13.78 5.86
C ARG A 651 19.18 12.80 6.83
N LEU A 652 20.38 13.08 7.35
CA LEU A 652 21.25 12.16 8.10
C LEU A 652 20.60 11.43 9.30
N LEU A 653 19.57 12.03 9.92
CA LEU A 653 18.84 11.42 11.05
C LEU A 653 17.35 11.16 10.73
N SER A 654 16.99 10.99 9.45
CA SER A 654 15.62 10.62 9.04
C SER A 654 15.18 9.33 9.71
N GLY A 655 16.01 8.28 9.66
CA GLY A 655 15.79 6.97 10.30
C GLY A 655 15.86 6.98 11.84
N LEU A 656 16.27 8.10 12.47
CA LEU A 656 16.23 8.22 13.93
C LEU A 656 14.80 8.55 14.37
N THR A 657 14.08 7.50 14.78
CA THR A 657 12.71 7.61 15.31
C THR A 657 12.72 7.71 16.84
N ARG A 658 11.58 8.08 17.42
CA ARG A 658 11.28 8.00 18.87
C ARG A 658 11.30 6.58 19.48
N TYR A 659 11.73 5.58 18.72
CA TYR A 659 11.88 4.17 19.12
C TYR A 659 13.23 3.57 18.68
N THR A 660 14.12 4.36 18.05
CA THR A 660 15.40 3.87 17.54
C THR A 660 16.48 4.03 18.62
N GLU A 661 16.79 2.95 19.33
CA GLU A 661 17.83 2.95 20.37
C GLU A 661 19.23 2.83 19.74
N THR A 662 19.85 3.98 19.45
CA THR A 662 21.23 4.05 18.93
C THR A 662 21.94 5.35 19.34
N ASP A 663 23.24 5.24 19.64
CA ASP A 663 24.18 6.33 19.90
C ASP A 663 24.80 6.92 18.61
N TRP A 664 24.46 6.42 17.42
CA TRP A 664 24.90 6.95 16.11
C TRP A 664 24.82 8.49 16.01
N HIS A 665 23.76 9.07 16.59
CA HIS A 665 23.50 10.51 16.64
C HIS A 665 24.59 11.34 17.37
N ALA A 666 25.44 10.71 18.19
CA ALA A 666 26.60 11.35 18.80
C ALA A 666 27.85 11.34 17.88
N TYR A 667 27.96 10.30 17.05
CA TYR A 667 29.13 10.00 16.21
C TYR A 667 28.95 10.38 14.73
N VAL A 668 27.85 11.04 14.37
CA VAL A 668 27.66 11.62 13.02
C VAL A 668 28.81 12.56 12.63
N PRO A 669 29.25 12.59 11.35
CA PRO A 669 30.41 13.40 10.96
C PRO A 669 30.12 14.91 11.10
N PRO A 670 30.99 15.71 11.76
CA PRO A 670 30.70 17.11 12.09
C PRO A 670 30.26 17.98 10.91
N CYS A 671 30.89 17.84 9.73
CA CYS A 671 30.53 18.64 8.56
C CYS A 671 29.06 18.44 8.12
N ILE A 672 28.55 17.22 8.15
CA ILE A 672 27.16 16.89 7.77
C ILE A 672 26.20 16.77 8.97
N SER A 673 26.67 17.02 10.20
CA SER A 673 25.84 16.92 11.40
C SER A 673 24.66 17.91 11.39
N PRO A 674 23.45 17.50 11.85
CA PRO A 674 22.34 18.41 12.14
C PRO A 674 22.72 19.60 13.05
N LYS A 675 23.76 19.45 13.89
CA LYS A 675 24.28 20.53 14.74
C LYS A 675 24.85 21.72 13.94
N SER A 676 25.22 21.51 12.68
CA SER A 676 25.73 22.53 11.76
C SER A 676 24.61 23.30 11.05
N TYR A 677 23.43 22.70 10.90
CA TYR A 677 22.24 23.32 10.30
C TYR A 677 20.97 23.09 11.17
N PRO A 678 21.00 23.43 12.47
CA PRO A 678 20.00 22.97 13.44
C PRO A 678 18.61 23.56 13.18
N VAL A 679 18.57 24.79 12.65
CA VAL A 679 17.34 25.47 12.26
C VAL A 679 16.66 24.76 11.10
N HIS A 680 17.39 24.49 10.00
CA HIS A 680 16.89 23.70 8.87
C HIS A 680 16.38 22.34 9.35
N TRP A 681 17.20 21.59 10.11
CA TRP A 681 16.82 20.26 10.59
C TRP A 681 15.56 20.28 11.47
N LEU A 682 15.43 21.23 12.40
CA LEU A 682 14.23 21.38 13.22
C LEU A 682 12.99 21.76 12.40
N VAL A 683 13.10 22.73 11.50
CA VAL A 683 11.98 23.14 10.63
C VAL A 683 11.56 21.98 9.72
N HIS A 684 12.51 21.25 9.11
CA HIS A 684 12.18 20.08 8.29
C HIS A 684 11.65 18.89 9.10
N ARG A 685 11.96 18.75 10.39
CA ARG A 685 11.32 17.73 11.26
C ARG A 685 9.92 18.14 11.72
N LEU A 686 9.64 19.43 11.89
CA LEU A 686 8.29 19.96 12.11
C LEU A 686 7.43 19.88 10.83
N TRP A 687 8.00 20.21 9.68
CA TRP A 687 7.38 20.07 8.37
C TRP A 687 7.13 18.60 8.03
N GLY A 688 8.14 17.74 8.19
CA GLY A 688 8.01 16.29 8.03
C GLY A 688 6.89 15.73 8.91
N HIS A 689 6.81 16.10 10.20
CA HIS A 689 5.68 15.70 11.05
C HIS A 689 4.33 16.32 10.58
N THR A 690 4.33 17.51 9.99
CA THR A 690 3.11 18.08 9.38
C THR A 690 2.62 17.20 8.23
N VAL A 691 3.54 16.69 7.40
CA VAL A 691 3.24 15.78 6.28
C VAL A 691 2.89 14.35 6.76
N ASP A 692 3.71 13.76 7.63
CA ASP A 692 3.59 12.39 8.18
C ASP A 692 2.35 12.19 9.08
N SER A 693 1.62 13.26 9.41
CA SER A 693 0.35 13.19 10.16
C SER A 693 -0.87 13.68 9.37
N THR A 694 -0.74 13.81 8.05
CA THR A 694 -1.82 14.13 7.09
C THR A 694 -2.13 13.02 6.08
#